data_AF-A0A932MWU4-F1
#
_entry.id   AF-A0A932MWU4-F1
#
_cell.length_a   1.000
_cell.length_b   1.000
_cell.length_c   1.000
_cell.angle_alpha   90.00
_cell.angle_beta   90.00
_cell.angle_gamma   90.00
#
_symmetry.space_group_name_H-M   'P 1'
#
loop_
_entity.id
_entity.type
_entity.pdbx_description
1 polymer ?
#
loop_
_entity_poly.entity_id
_entity_poly.type
_entity_poly.pdbx_seq_one_letter_code
_entity_poly.pdbx_strand_id
1 'polypeptide(L)'
;TALAPIAGGTVVEIDMALPLLLRASTESGLSVLNVFFSEPVGPAALCPGTLAASDLVYDNASGGDVSGIQNGSDTNGCDDGRLVLASTPGAFTAADVFTDRIRPVADRIYDAAGNAAPATFVTLSAIIHPFVLTASSVDLTLARIEFSEPMQTGPATTLANYTITRNLADPDCTSAPSLSGVTQVTSEIYELTTSPQAQNCEYTLTVIGDLRDIDENASLVDPKSATFLGRQPLKVLSARALSLRTFVITFSKAVLAGAGAGGAGNLGYYTISAALGAVSNATRYDSITGNASDADKVMVTHALDQGGAFYSVIVSTQLLAAGGAENLLPDPSDRTTFQGLGGSVTRLDEGALFIDPFGDGSTFSFTFSFAGKVHAGPNDTNSAVFRFDPDGQNPVTVTFNIATSEPSFETSFSNQTYSSEVDAFVSARVNGQDYLIFGVHRGSGQFTDLYFTQDTDNVLDIRACNIQTVTIGNTLSLQTILGHATRLYFAFGSNSASGRPLMAHLDLQAGGVCGALGDDVRRPAAGNQDVAHYLPRLGGSGTPNPNGATNIGVDSLVAFDPGAGTRLYAANNGGIISTSNLPLAGGASGSVWSEEIWDGGGWTGTTQQIPNIGKLRPGEKGVPQMTVWGGALFVARNRSDTNRAEIWKFTPPATWTRVINTASTLNGMNSNNTEATMITVNGSRLYLGFDNQTNGAEVWRTKAGITAATLNGHDDLEKVAPSGFGPIGATDLDKNKYIIS
;
A
#
# COMPACT_ATOMS: atom_id res chain seq x y z
N THR A 1 -0.87 -55.22 37.39
CA THR A 1 0.18 -55.61 36.43
C THR A 1 0.72 -54.35 35.82
N ALA A 2 1.91 -53.91 36.26
CA ALA A 2 2.57 -52.74 35.70
C ALA A 2 3.02 -53.05 34.27
N LEU A 3 2.69 -52.16 33.32
CA LEU A 3 3.16 -52.26 31.94
C LEU A 3 4.68 -52.09 31.92
N ALA A 4 5.35 -52.95 31.15
CA ALA A 4 6.79 -52.92 30.99
C ALA A 4 7.25 -51.61 30.33
N PRO A 5 8.39 -51.02 30.73
CA PRO A 5 8.95 -49.86 30.04
C PRO A 5 9.31 -50.23 28.61
N ILE A 6 8.95 -49.38 27.65
CA ILE A 6 9.42 -49.50 26.26
C ILE A 6 10.93 -49.24 26.27
N ALA A 7 11.71 -50.30 26.08
CA ALA A 7 13.15 -50.20 25.89
C ALA A 7 13.42 -49.67 24.47
N GLY A 8 13.78 -48.39 24.36
CA GLY A 8 14.43 -47.76 23.20
C GLY A 8 13.87 -48.17 21.83
N GLY A 9 12.78 -47.55 21.41
CA GLY A 9 12.39 -47.53 20.00
C GLY A 9 12.99 -46.30 19.33
N THR A 10 13.75 -46.48 18.25
CA THR A 10 14.12 -45.39 17.35
C THR A 10 12.85 -44.94 16.65
N VAL A 11 12.35 -43.75 16.97
CA VAL A 11 11.33 -43.09 16.15
C VAL A 11 12.06 -42.59 14.90
N VAL A 12 11.85 -43.25 13.78
CA VAL A 12 12.20 -42.71 12.46
C VAL A 12 10.95 -41.99 11.99
N GLU A 13 10.91 -40.68 12.15
CA GLU A 13 9.92 -39.88 11.44
C GLU A 13 10.28 -39.94 9.96
N ILE A 14 9.41 -40.55 9.16
CA ILE A 14 9.52 -40.53 7.70
C ILE A 14 8.85 -39.24 7.28
N ASP A 15 9.65 -38.25 6.91
CA ASP A 15 9.11 -37.07 6.27
C ASP A 15 8.47 -37.48 4.93
N MET A 16 7.19 -37.16 4.78
CA MET A 16 6.41 -37.43 3.57
C MET A 16 6.11 -36.15 2.79
N ALA A 17 6.55 -34.98 3.28
CA ALA A 17 6.44 -33.75 2.52
C ALA A 17 7.37 -33.81 1.31
N LEU A 18 6.93 -33.23 0.19
CA LEU A 18 7.79 -33.04 -0.97
C LEU A 18 8.47 -31.66 -0.81
N PRO A 19 9.76 -31.51 -1.16
CA PRO A 19 10.38 -30.21 -1.23
C PRO A 19 9.72 -29.40 -2.35
N LEU A 20 9.16 -28.23 -2.02
CA LEU A 20 8.52 -27.33 -2.96
C LEU A 20 9.44 -26.16 -3.26
N LEU A 21 9.57 -25.80 -4.54
CA LEU A 21 10.12 -24.51 -4.91
C LEU A 21 9.10 -23.42 -4.53
N LEU A 22 9.43 -22.59 -3.56
CA LEU A 22 8.52 -21.59 -2.99
C LEU A 22 8.62 -20.23 -3.68
N ARG A 23 9.85 -19.73 -3.86
CA ARG A 23 10.14 -18.40 -4.39
C ARG A 23 11.38 -18.42 -5.24
N ALA A 24 11.43 -17.53 -6.23
CA ALA A 24 12.66 -17.13 -6.88
C ALA A 24 12.68 -15.60 -7.00
N SER A 25 13.71 -14.93 -6.48
CA SER A 25 13.76 -13.47 -6.38
C SER A 25 15.01 -12.89 -7.05
N THR A 26 14.82 -11.75 -7.71
CA THR A 26 15.91 -10.94 -8.29
C THR A 26 15.50 -9.47 -8.37
N GLU A 27 16.41 -8.60 -8.79
CA GLU A 27 16.14 -7.18 -8.98
C GLU A 27 16.76 -6.71 -10.30
N SER A 28 16.14 -5.70 -10.90
CA SER A 28 16.64 -5.06 -12.12
C SER A 28 18.06 -4.53 -11.89
N GLY A 29 19.00 -4.94 -12.73
CA GLY A 29 20.42 -4.57 -12.65
C GLY A 29 21.28 -5.60 -11.92
N LEU A 30 20.69 -6.62 -11.29
CA LEU A 30 21.45 -7.72 -10.66
C LEU A 30 21.67 -8.87 -11.63
N SER A 31 22.82 -9.54 -11.48
CA SER A 31 23.11 -10.81 -12.17
C SER A 31 22.91 -12.03 -11.27
N VAL A 32 22.10 -11.89 -10.22
CA VAL A 32 21.89 -12.90 -9.19
C VAL A 32 20.41 -13.28 -9.13
N LEU A 33 20.13 -14.58 -9.03
CA LEU A 33 18.80 -15.13 -8.79
C LEU A 33 18.85 -15.98 -7.52
N ASN A 34 18.07 -15.59 -6.51
CA ASN A 34 17.90 -16.38 -5.28
C ASN A 34 16.72 -17.32 -5.47
N VAL A 35 16.87 -18.58 -5.10
CA VAL A 35 15.86 -19.64 -5.28
C VAL A 35 15.64 -20.31 -3.93
N PHE A 36 14.40 -20.39 -3.46
CA PHE A 36 14.06 -20.87 -2.11
C PHE A 36 13.15 -22.09 -2.16
N PHE A 37 13.55 -23.14 -1.48
CA PHE A 37 12.77 -24.35 -1.28
C PHE A 37 12.11 -24.37 0.10
N SER A 38 11.07 -25.18 0.26
CA SER A 38 10.36 -25.33 1.55
C SER A 38 11.19 -26.01 2.64
N GLU A 39 12.32 -26.57 2.27
CA GLU A 39 13.23 -27.32 3.13
C GLU A 39 14.61 -27.43 2.45
N PRO A 40 15.64 -27.90 3.17
CA PRO A 40 16.95 -28.13 2.58
C PRO A 40 16.93 -29.15 1.43
N VAL A 41 17.59 -28.82 0.32
CA VAL A 41 17.59 -29.63 -0.91
C VAL A 41 18.98 -29.83 -1.51
N GLY A 42 19.17 -31.00 -2.12
CA GLY A 42 20.39 -31.38 -2.83
C GLY A 42 20.11 -32.28 -4.03
N PRO A 43 21.16 -32.71 -4.77
CA PRO A 43 20.98 -33.57 -5.94
C PRO A 43 20.65 -35.04 -5.58
N ALA A 44 20.64 -35.38 -4.28
CA ALA A 44 20.32 -36.71 -3.76
C ALA A 44 19.86 -36.64 -2.29
N ALA A 45 19.28 -37.75 -1.81
CA ALA A 45 18.88 -37.93 -0.41
C ALA A 45 20.04 -37.71 0.56
N LEU A 46 19.75 -37.20 1.77
CA LEU A 46 20.72 -36.73 2.77
C LEU A 46 21.61 -35.56 2.31
N CYS A 47 21.26 -34.94 1.18
CA CYS A 47 21.88 -33.72 0.71
C CYS A 47 23.39 -33.76 0.33
N PRO A 48 23.97 -34.86 -0.22
CA PRO A 48 25.35 -34.84 -0.70
C PRO A 48 25.43 -34.26 -2.13
N GLY A 49 26.44 -33.41 -2.39
CA GLY A 49 26.79 -32.95 -3.75
C GLY A 49 26.42 -31.49 -4.04
N THR A 50 26.60 -31.07 -5.29
CA THR A 50 26.38 -29.69 -5.74
C THR A 50 25.19 -29.66 -6.71
N LEU A 51 24.22 -28.77 -6.47
CA LEU A 51 23.16 -28.49 -7.42
C LEU A 51 23.71 -27.66 -8.57
N ALA A 52 23.43 -28.07 -9.80
CA ALA A 52 23.79 -27.32 -10.99
C ALA A 52 22.58 -26.55 -11.54
N ALA A 53 22.84 -25.47 -12.27
CA ALA A 53 21.83 -24.73 -13.02
C ALA A 53 21.09 -25.63 -14.02
N SER A 54 21.71 -26.74 -14.47
CA SER A 54 21.06 -27.76 -15.30
C SER A 54 20.00 -28.59 -14.57
N ASP A 55 19.96 -28.56 -13.24
CA ASP A 55 18.92 -29.20 -12.43
C ASP A 55 17.67 -28.31 -12.30
N LEU A 56 17.71 -27.12 -12.89
CA LEU A 56 16.62 -26.16 -12.98
C LEU A 56 16.33 -25.82 -14.45
N VAL A 57 15.09 -25.42 -14.72
CA VAL A 57 14.67 -24.91 -16.02
C VAL A 57 14.27 -23.45 -15.84
N TYR A 58 15.02 -22.56 -16.48
CA TYR A 58 14.66 -21.16 -16.65
C TYR A 58 13.83 -20.98 -17.92
N ASP A 59 12.73 -20.25 -17.81
CA ASP A 59 11.83 -19.93 -18.90
C ASP A 59 11.78 -18.40 -19.08
N ASN A 60 12.48 -17.93 -20.11
CA ASN A 60 12.48 -16.53 -20.52
C ASN A 60 11.17 -16.23 -21.27
N ALA A 61 10.17 -15.76 -20.52
CA ALA A 61 8.88 -15.35 -21.07
C ALA A 61 8.90 -13.88 -21.55
N SER A 62 9.84 -13.07 -21.04
CA SER A 62 10.02 -11.65 -21.41
C SER A 62 10.53 -11.48 -22.85
N GLY A 63 11.28 -12.45 -23.37
CA GLY A 63 11.88 -12.49 -24.70
C GLY A 63 13.14 -11.65 -24.87
N GLY A 64 13.68 -11.04 -23.80
CA GLY A 64 14.85 -10.15 -23.81
C GLY A 64 15.83 -10.41 -22.64
N ASP A 65 16.96 -9.70 -22.64
CA ASP A 65 17.96 -9.64 -21.55
C ASP A 65 18.55 -10.99 -21.08
N VAL A 66 17.99 -11.61 -20.04
CA VAL A 66 18.50 -12.86 -19.46
C VAL A 66 17.93 -14.07 -20.21
N SER A 67 18.77 -14.79 -20.95
CA SER A 67 18.34 -15.98 -21.71
C SER A 67 18.36 -17.29 -20.91
N GLY A 68 18.91 -17.28 -19.69
CA GLY A 68 19.09 -18.46 -18.86
C GLY A 68 19.84 -18.20 -17.57
N ILE A 69 20.14 -19.28 -16.86
CA ILE A 69 20.82 -19.31 -15.57
C ILE A 69 22.10 -20.16 -15.64
N GLN A 70 23.04 -19.89 -14.74
CA GLN A 70 24.27 -20.64 -14.53
C GLN A 70 24.58 -20.74 -13.03
N ASN A 71 25.50 -21.63 -12.66
CA ASN A 71 25.89 -21.82 -11.25
C ASN A 71 26.40 -20.49 -10.68
N GLY A 72 25.87 -20.10 -9.52
CA GLY A 72 26.33 -18.92 -8.80
C GLY A 72 27.39 -19.26 -7.75
N SER A 73 27.40 -18.48 -6.67
CA SER A 73 28.34 -18.65 -5.55
C SER A 73 28.00 -19.80 -4.62
N ASP A 74 26.76 -20.29 -4.70
CA ASP A 74 26.24 -21.30 -3.81
C ASP A 74 26.28 -22.69 -4.47
N THR A 75 26.62 -23.69 -3.66
CA THR A 75 26.87 -25.05 -4.14
C THR A 75 25.65 -25.96 -4.03
N ASN A 76 24.76 -25.77 -3.05
CA ASN A 76 23.51 -26.51 -2.88
C ASN A 76 22.64 -25.77 -1.85
N GLY A 77 21.36 -26.15 -1.71
CA GLY A 77 20.50 -25.59 -0.67
C GLY A 77 20.38 -26.48 0.55
N CYS A 78 21.46 -27.16 0.94
CA CYS A 78 21.40 -28.18 1.99
C CYS A 78 21.52 -27.62 3.41
N ASP A 79 21.94 -26.38 3.55
CA ASP A 79 22.06 -25.64 4.80
C ASP A 79 20.79 -24.83 5.11
N ASP A 80 20.23 -24.15 4.12
CA ASP A 80 19.13 -23.19 4.31
C ASP A 80 17.97 -23.34 3.32
N GLY A 81 18.01 -24.32 2.41
CA GLY A 81 17.00 -24.47 1.35
C GLY A 81 17.09 -23.41 0.26
N ARG A 82 18.14 -22.59 0.24
CA ARG A 82 18.37 -21.54 -0.74
C ARG A 82 19.37 -22.00 -1.79
N LEU A 83 19.26 -21.46 -3.00
CA LEU A 83 20.29 -21.56 -4.01
C LEU A 83 20.52 -20.19 -4.66
N VAL A 84 21.78 -19.76 -4.68
CA VAL A 84 22.18 -18.53 -5.36
C VAL A 84 22.74 -18.85 -6.75
N LEU A 85 22.01 -18.44 -7.78
CA LEU A 85 22.36 -18.64 -9.19
C LEU A 85 22.80 -17.32 -9.83
N ALA A 86 23.50 -17.43 -10.96
CA ALA A 86 23.83 -16.28 -11.79
C ALA A 86 23.02 -16.29 -13.10
N SER A 87 22.68 -15.12 -13.61
CA SER A 87 22.04 -14.97 -14.92
C SER A 87 23.02 -15.13 -16.09
N THR A 88 22.51 -15.46 -17.27
CA THR A 88 23.30 -15.50 -18.51
C THR A 88 22.46 -15.25 -19.79
N PRO A 89 22.90 -14.37 -20.71
CA PRO A 89 23.89 -13.31 -20.52
C PRO A 89 23.29 -12.14 -19.74
N GLY A 90 24.14 -11.29 -19.16
CA GLY A 90 23.73 -9.99 -18.63
C GLY A 90 23.09 -10.03 -17.23
N ALA A 91 22.44 -8.93 -16.87
CA ALA A 91 21.70 -8.76 -15.62
C ALA A 91 20.20 -8.83 -15.91
N PHE A 92 19.42 -9.23 -14.91
CA PHE A 92 17.97 -9.14 -14.96
C PHE A 92 17.54 -7.69 -15.15
N THR A 93 16.43 -7.47 -15.85
CA THR A 93 15.79 -6.17 -15.96
C THR A 93 14.38 -6.21 -15.39
N ALA A 94 13.72 -5.04 -15.31
CA ALA A 94 12.32 -4.96 -14.90
C ALA A 94 11.36 -5.75 -15.82
N ALA A 95 11.79 -6.13 -17.03
CA ALA A 95 11.00 -6.97 -17.92
C ALA A 95 11.00 -8.45 -17.50
N ASP A 96 12.05 -8.89 -16.79
CA ASP A 96 12.18 -10.29 -16.34
C ASP A 96 11.41 -10.52 -15.03
N VAL A 97 11.45 -9.54 -14.12
CA VAL A 97 10.75 -9.60 -12.83
C VAL A 97 9.24 -9.68 -13.06
N PHE A 98 8.56 -10.58 -12.36
CA PHE A 98 7.13 -10.92 -12.48
C PHE A 98 6.69 -11.48 -13.84
N THR A 99 7.64 -11.79 -14.73
CA THR A 99 7.37 -12.32 -16.07
C THR A 99 8.06 -13.67 -16.29
N ASP A 100 9.36 -13.73 -16.06
CA ASP A 100 10.16 -14.94 -16.25
C ASP A 100 9.91 -15.96 -15.16
N ARG A 101 10.20 -17.23 -15.44
CA ARG A 101 9.84 -18.34 -14.56
C ARG A 101 10.99 -19.33 -14.38
N ILE A 102 10.98 -20.05 -13.26
CA ILE A 102 11.93 -21.12 -12.98
C ILE A 102 11.22 -22.32 -12.35
N ARG A 103 11.74 -23.52 -12.59
CA ARG A 103 11.28 -24.77 -11.95
C ARG A 103 12.39 -25.80 -11.77
N PRO A 104 12.24 -26.74 -10.83
CA PRO A 104 13.05 -27.96 -10.80
C PRO A 104 12.90 -28.80 -12.07
N VAL A 105 14.00 -29.43 -12.49
CA VAL A 105 13.93 -30.59 -13.40
C VAL A 105 13.41 -31.78 -12.59
N ALA A 106 12.47 -32.52 -13.17
CA ALA A 106 11.90 -33.70 -12.51
C ALA A 106 13.00 -34.69 -12.10
N ASP A 107 12.89 -35.22 -10.88
CA ASP A 107 13.80 -36.23 -10.31
C ASP A 107 15.27 -35.80 -10.26
N ARG A 108 15.55 -34.51 -10.02
CA ARG A 108 16.91 -33.97 -9.89
C ARG A 108 17.22 -33.28 -8.57
N ILE A 109 16.21 -32.76 -7.90
CA ILE A 109 16.34 -32.06 -6.64
C ILE A 109 15.56 -32.83 -5.59
N TYR A 110 16.20 -33.16 -4.49
CA TYR A 110 15.68 -34.03 -3.44
C TYR A 110 15.87 -33.41 -2.06
N ASP A 111 14.94 -33.68 -1.15
CA ASP A 111 15.12 -33.38 0.26
C ASP A 111 16.05 -34.40 0.96
N ALA A 112 16.23 -34.26 2.27
CA ALA A 112 17.02 -35.19 3.06
C ALA A 112 16.43 -36.60 3.10
N ALA A 113 15.10 -36.74 2.99
CA ALA A 113 14.38 -38.02 2.99
C ALA A 113 14.40 -38.74 1.63
N GLY A 114 14.83 -38.06 0.56
CA GLY A 114 14.87 -38.56 -0.80
C GLY A 114 13.59 -38.33 -1.60
N ASN A 115 12.69 -37.46 -1.15
CA ASN A 115 11.53 -37.05 -1.94
C ASN A 115 11.95 -36.04 -3.00
N ALA A 116 11.46 -36.20 -4.22
CA ALA A 116 11.82 -35.34 -5.35
C ALA A 116 10.95 -34.08 -5.42
N ALA A 117 11.58 -32.94 -5.69
CA ALA A 117 10.89 -31.68 -5.92
C ALA A 117 10.03 -31.73 -7.20
N PRO A 118 8.77 -31.29 -7.16
CA PRO A 118 7.90 -31.29 -8.33
C PRO A 118 8.36 -30.24 -9.36
N ALA A 119 8.16 -30.56 -10.64
CA ALA A 119 8.55 -29.70 -11.76
C ALA A 119 7.53 -28.56 -12.03
N THR A 120 7.24 -27.78 -10.99
CA THR A 120 6.26 -26.67 -10.99
C THR A 120 6.98 -25.33 -11.18
N PHE A 121 6.43 -24.47 -12.03
CA PHE A 121 6.96 -23.12 -12.25
C PHE A 121 6.63 -22.17 -11.12
N VAL A 122 7.62 -21.38 -10.73
CA VAL A 122 7.49 -20.17 -9.94
C VAL A 122 7.91 -18.99 -10.81
N THR A 123 7.08 -17.94 -10.83
CA THR A 123 7.43 -16.68 -11.49
C THR A 123 8.42 -15.91 -10.63
N LEU A 124 9.43 -15.30 -11.26
CA LEU A 124 10.41 -14.46 -10.57
C LEU A 124 9.70 -13.30 -9.87
N SER A 125 10.02 -13.05 -8.60
CA SER A 125 9.58 -11.89 -7.84
C SER A 125 10.71 -10.87 -7.70
N ALA A 126 10.34 -9.64 -7.32
CA ALA A 126 11.33 -8.67 -6.87
C ALA A 126 11.98 -9.15 -5.56
N ILE A 127 13.22 -8.71 -5.31
CA ILE A 127 13.83 -8.79 -3.98
C ILE A 127 13.03 -7.89 -3.04
N ILE A 128 12.70 -8.41 -1.87
CA ILE A 128 12.18 -7.62 -0.76
C ILE A 128 13.38 -7.06 -0.02
N HIS A 129 13.37 -5.77 0.24
CA HIS A 129 14.46 -5.12 0.97
C HIS A 129 14.09 -4.99 2.44
N PRO A 130 15.04 -5.24 3.35
CA PRO A 130 14.80 -5.03 4.76
C PRO A 130 14.62 -3.54 5.04
N PHE A 131 13.76 -3.22 5.98
CA PHE A 131 13.60 -1.87 6.54
C PHE A 131 13.41 -1.96 8.05
N VAL A 132 13.53 -0.83 8.75
CA VAL A 132 13.23 -0.75 10.17
C VAL A 132 11.73 -0.81 10.34
N LEU A 133 11.23 -1.90 10.93
CA LEU A 133 9.82 -2.10 11.17
C LEU A 133 9.37 -1.24 12.36
N THR A 134 10.02 -1.34 13.51
CA THR A 134 9.67 -0.51 14.68
C THR A 134 10.87 -0.21 15.58
N ALA A 135 10.70 0.80 16.44
CA ALA A 135 11.50 0.97 17.64
C ALA A 135 10.60 1.07 18.88
N SER A 136 11.11 0.63 20.04
CA SER A 136 10.39 0.73 21.30
C SER A 136 11.32 0.86 22.50
N SER A 137 10.84 1.52 23.55
CA SER A 137 11.46 1.47 24.87
C SER A 137 11.04 0.17 25.57
N VAL A 138 12.01 -0.67 25.93
CA VAL A 138 11.77 -1.91 26.69
C VAL A 138 11.74 -1.58 28.18
N ASP A 139 12.74 -0.84 28.64
CA ASP A 139 12.82 -0.33 30.01
C ASP A 139 13.54 1.02 30.07
N LEU A 140 14.04 1.40 31.25
CA LEU A 140 14.74 2.66 31.47
C LEU A 140 16.02 2.79 30.61
N THR A 141 16.67 1.69 30.27
CA THR A 141 18.01 1.63 29.67
C THR A 141 18.10 0.72 28.44
N LEU A 142 16.98 0.19 27.96
CA LEU A 142 16.93 -0.66 26.78
C LEU A 142 15.95 -0.09 25.75
N ALA A 143 16.43 0.06 24.53
CA ALA A 143 15.60 0.31 23.35
C ALA A 143 15.67 -0.92 22.44
N ARG A 144 14.56 -1.32 21.85
CA ARG A 144 14.45 -2.44 20.91
C ARG A 144 14.23 -1.88 19.51
N ILE A 145 14.94 -2.43 18.53
CA ILE A 145 14.70 -2.25 17.11
C ILE A 145 14.27 -3.59 16.52
N GLU A 146 13.27 -3.53 15.65
CA GLU A 146 12.77 -4.68 14.89
C GLU A 146 12.87 -4.36 13.40
N PHE A 147 13.41 -5.30 12.64
CA PHE A 147 13.52 -5.23 11.19
C PHE A 147 12.40 -6.02 10.52
N SER A 148 12.08 -5.68 9.27
CA SER A 148 11.07 -6.41 8.49
C SER A 148 11.50 -7.82 8.11
N GLU A 149 12.81 -8.10 8.10
CA GLU A 149 13.40 -9.36 7.67
C GLU A 149 14.61 -9.74 8.55
N PRO A 150 15.00 -11.03 8.57
CA PRO A 150 16.22 -11.49 9.23
C PRO A 150 17.46 -10.72 8.77
N MET A 151 18.21 -10.12 9.70
CA MET A 151 19.40 -9.33 9.40
C MET A 151 20.69 -10.13 9.63
N GLN A 152 21.73 -9.80 8.87
CA GLN A 152 23.07 -10.34 9.10
C GLN A 152 23.60 -9.89 10.48
N THR A 153 23.87 -10.85 11.36
CA THR A 153 24.25 -10.58 12.76
C THR A 153 25.45 -9.65 12.91
N GLY A 154 26.49 -9.75 12.07
CA GLY A 154 27.71 -8.94 12.19
C GLY A 154 27.45 -7.43 12.09
N PRO A 155 26.98 -6.95 10.93
CA PRO A 155 26.55 -5.55 10.78
C PRO A 155 25.47 -5.14 11.78
N ALA A 156 24.48 -5.99 12.05
CA ALA A 156 23.36 -5.65 12.93
C ALA A 156 23.74 -5.56 14.43
N THR A 157 24.82 -6.20 14.88
CA THR A 157 25.33 -6.07 16.26
C THR A 157 26.43 -5.01 16.42
N THR A 158 26.78 -4.30 15.34
CA THR A 158 27.81 -3.27 15.37
C THR A 158 27.24 -1.93 15.86
N LEU A 159 27.62 -1.50 17.06
CA LEU A 159 27.12 -0.27 17.69
C LEU A 159 27.25 0.99 16.82
N ALA A 160 28.33 1.10 16.04
CA ALA A 160 28.59 2.25 15.16
C ALA A 160 27.57 2.39 14.02
N ASN A 161 26.74 1.36 13.76
CA ASN A 161 25.71 1.41 12.74
C ASN A 161 24.41 2.06 13.24
N TYR A 162 24.35 2.51 14.49
CA TYR A 162 23.14 3.06 15.10
C TYR A 162 23.38 4.43 15.73
N THR A 163 22.36 5.29 15.66
CA THR A 163 22.31 6.57 16.38
C THR A 163 20.94 6.76 17.01
N ILE A 164 20.90 7.42 18.17
CA ILE A 164 19.65 7.92 18.74
C ILE A 164 19.71 9.45 18.77
N THR A 165 18.71 10.08 18.18
CA THR A 165 18.46 11.51 18.30
C THR A 165 17.17 11.75 19.08
N ARG A 166 16.99 12.97 19.58
CA ARG A 166 15.72 13.40 20.18
C ARG A 166 14.92 14.19 19.17
N ASN A 167 13.61 14.23 19.32
CA ASN A 167 12.82 15.26 18.68
C ASN A 167 13.17 16.63 19.29
N LEU A 168 13.63 17.58 18.46
CA LEU A 168 13.97 18.94 18.91
C LEU A 168 12.74 19.81 19.15
N ALA A 169 11.58 19.41 18.62
CA ALA A 169 10.32 20.09 18.84
C ALA A 169 9.70 19.78 20.22
N ASP A 170 10.18 18.73 20.90
CA ASP A 170 9.74 18.39 22.25
C ASP A 170 10.56 19.18 23.30
N PRO A 171 9.97 20.19 23.96
CA PRO A 171 10.68 21.03 24.94
C PRO A 171 11.02 20.27 26.23
N ASP A 172 10.34 19.15 26.51
CA ASP A 172 10.57 18.35 27.71
C ASP A 172 11.75 17.36 27.52
N CYS A 173 12.23 17.18 26.29
CA CYS A 173 13.37 16.34 25.95
C CYS A 173 14.70 17.10 25.92
N THR A 174 15.36 17.16 27.07
CA THR A 174 16.60 17.94 27.25
C THR A 174 17.86 17.28 26.69
N SER A 175 17.88 15.97 26.44
CA SER A 175 19.01 15.24 25.83
C SER A 175 18.57 13.90 25.19
N ALA A 176 19.27 13.49 24.13
CA ALA A 176 19.17 12.13 23.60
C ALA A 176 19.98 11.16 24.48
N PRO A 177 19.53 9.91 24.70
CA PRO A 177 20.28 8.93 25.46
C PRO A 177 21.50 8.44 24.66
N SER A 178 22.60 8.12 25.34
CA SER A 178 23.79 7.57 24.70
C SER A 178 23.69 6.06 24.52
N LEU A 179 24.13 5.55 23.37
CA LEU A 179 24.23 4.11 23.10
C LEU A 179 25.53 3.51 23.65
N SER A 180 25.46 2.28 24.17
CA SER A 180 26.61 1.59 24.78
C SER A 180 26.77 0.11 24.40
N GLY A 181 25.77 -0.50 23.77
CA GLY A 181 25.82 -1.88 23.30
C GLY A 181 24.64 -2.24 22.40
N VAL A 182 24.78 -3.31 21.63
CA VAL A 182 23.71 -3.92 20.82
C VAL A 182 23.76 -5.43 21.04
N THR A 183 22.62 -6.02 21.36
CA THR A 183 22.49 -7.46 21.60
C THR A 183 21.42 -8.02 20.66
N GLN A 184 21.71 -9.15 20.03
CA GLN A 184 20.74 -9.86 19.22
C GLN A 184 19.76 -10.62 20.11
N VAL A 185 18.45 -10.42 19.90
CA VAL A 185 17.38 -11.20 20.53
C VAL A 185 16.92 -12.30 19.56
N THR A 186 16.63 -11.94 18.31
CA THR A 186 16.41 -12.86 17.19
C THR A 186 17.12 -12.34 15.94
N SER A 187 16.99 -13.01 14.79
CA SER A 187 17.50 -12.52 13.51
C SER A 187 16.93 -11.15 13.10
N GLU A 188 15.74 -10.79 13.58
CA GLU A 188 15.01 -9.56 13.23
C GLU A 188 15.02 -8.53 14.37
N ILE A 189 15.25 -8.98 15.61
CA ILE A 189 15.09 -8.15 16.81
C ILE A 189 16.42 -7.95 17.51
N TYR A 190 16.77 -6.69 17.74
CA TYR A 190 18.00 -6.29 18.43
C TYR A 190 17.68 -5.29 19.55
N GLU A 191 18.38 -5.42 20.67
CA GLU A 191 18.25 -4.52 21.82
C GLU A 191 19.51 -3.69 22.00
N LEU A 192 19.32 -2.37 22.06
CA LEU A 192 20.35 -1.38 22.23
C LEU A 192 20.37 -0.89 23.68
N THR A 193 21.53 -0.98 24.32
CA THR A 193 21.74 -0.47 25.67
C THR A 193 21.91 1.05 25.63
N THR A 194 21.00 1.77 26.26
CA THR A 194 20.95 3.23 26.33
C THR A 194 21.30 3.74 27.73
N SER A 195 21.74 4.99 27.86
CA SER A 195 21.58 5.72 29.12
C SER A 195 20.09 5.86 29.48
N PRO A 196 19.73 6.22 30.73
CA PRO A 196 18.34 6.37 31.14
C PRO A 196 17.52 7.23 30.17
N GLN A 197 16.40 6.67 29.69
CA GLN A 197 15.47 7.31 28.78
C GLN A 197 14.49 8.17 29.57
N ALA A 198 14.24 9.40 29.14
CA ALA A 198 13.26 10.28 29.77
C ALA A 198 11.84 9.79 29.47
N GLN A 199 10.93 10.00 30.41
CA GLN A 199 9.55 9.50 30.28
C GLN A 199 8.79 10.28 29.22
N ASN A 200 8.13 9.57 28.32
CA ASN A 200 7.36 10.10 27.19
C ASN A 200 8.17 10.98 26.23
N CYS A 201 9.50 10.91 26.28
CA CYS A 201 10.34 11.66 25.37
C CYS A 201 10.45 10.97 24.03
N GLU A 202 10.16 11.70 22.95
CA GLU A 202 10.29 11.14 21.61
C GLU A 202 11.75 11.11 21.14
N TYR A 203 12.17 9.92 20.75
CA TYR A 203 13.50 9.63 20.22
C TYR A 203 13.38 8.97 18.84
N THR A 204 14.33 9.27 17.96
CA THR A 204 14.48 8.57 16.68
C THR A 204 15.69 7.66 16.78
N LEU A 205 15.49 6.36 16.61
CA LEU A 205 16.57 5.40 16.44
C LEU A 205 16.81 5.19 14.95
N THR A 206 18.02 5.50 14.49
CA THR A 206 18.39 5.45 13.07
C THR A 206 19.52 4.47 12.84
N VAL A 207 19.39 3.66 11.79
CA VAL A 207 20.47 2.85 11.23
C VAL A 207 21.24 3.69 10.22
N ILE A 208 22.52 3.92 10.50
CA ILE A 208 23.44 4.71 9.66
C ILE A 208 24.46 3.83 8.91
N GLY A 209 24.53 2.53 9.22
CA GLY A 209 25.41 1.56 8.56
C GLY A 209 24.77 0.85 7.37
N ASP A 210 25.58 0.11 6.60
CA ASP A 210 25.09 -0.84 5.59
C ASP A 210 24.71 -2.15 6.27
N LEU A 211 23.45 -2.23 6.69
CA LEU A 211 22.84 -3.47 7.15
C LEU A 211 22.20 -4.17 5.96
N ARG A 212 22.27 -5.50 5.97
CA ARG A 212 21.75 -6.37 4.91
C ARG A 212 20.96 -7.51 5.52
N ASP A 213 19.93 -7.98 4.83
CA ASP A 213 19.22 -9.19 5.22
C ASP A 213 20.11 -10.43 4.99
N ILE A 214 19.71 -11.55 5.59
CA ILE A 214 20.42 -12.84 5.46
C ILE A 214 20.05 -13.60 4.17
N ASP A 215 18.85 -13.38 3.63
CA ASP A 215 18.18 -14.24 2.65
C ASP A 215 18.42 -13.85 1.18
N GLU A 216 18.63 -12.57 0.89
CA GLU A 216 18.92 -12.02 -0.42
C GLU A 216 20.19 -11.17 -0.42
N ASN A 217 20.72 -10.85 0.77
CA ASN A 217 21.82 -9.90 0.96
C ASN A 217 21.47 -8.51 0.40
N ALA A 218 20.19 -8.17 0.41
CA ALA A 218 19.66 -6.87 0.01
C ALA A 218 20.01 -5.83 1.08
N SER A 219 20.31 -4.60 0.65
CA SER A 219 20.61 -3.51 1.57
C SER A 219 19.34 -3.00 2.24
N LEU A 220 19.47 -2.61 3.51
CA LEU A 220 18.43 -1.88 4.26
C LEU A 220 18.02 -0.61 3.50
N VAL A 221 16.73 -0.48 3.24
CA VAL A 221 16.11 0.69 2.59
C VAL A 221 15.28 1.49 3.57
N ASP A 222 14.74 2.61 3.11
CA ASP A 222 13.87 3.43 3.94
C ASP A 222 12.52 2.73 4.21
N PRO A 223 11.99 2.83 5.44
CA PRO A 223 12.54 3.61 6.56
C PRO A 223 13.76 2.95 7.23
N LYS A 224 14.88 3.68 7.34
CA LYS A 224 16.07 3.26 8.12
C LYS A 224 16.02 3.69 9.57
N SER A 225 14.90 4.23 10.01
CA SER A 225 14.71 4.71 11.37
C SER A 225 13.29 4.47 11.83
N ALA A 226 13.11 4.42 13.14
CA ALA A 226 11.80 4.47 13.77
C ALA A 226 11.84 5.35 15.01
N THR A 227 10.74 6.05 15.25
CA THR A 227 10.52 6.84 16.46
C THR A 227 10.02 5.95 17.60
N PHE A 228 10.38 6.30 18.83
CA PHE A 228 9.85 5.68 20.03
C PHE A 228 9.82 6.66 21.20
N LEU A 229 8.90 6.42 22.15
CA LEU A 229 8.84 7.19 23.38
C LEU A 229 9.72 6.54 24.46
N GLY A 230 10.55 7.32 25.14
CA GLY A 230 11.30 6.84 26.29
C GLY A 230 10.37 6.44 27.44
N ARG A 231 10.63 5.29 28.05
CA ARG A 231 9.76 4.68 29.07
C ARG A 231 8.30 4.60 28.62
N GLN A 232 8.05 4.34 27.34
CA GLN A 232 6.72 4.26 26.74
C GLN A 232 5.81 3.30 27.52
N PRO A 233 4.52 3.60 27.66
CA PRO A 233 3.57 2.63 28.20
C PRO A 233 3.39 1.38 27.31
N LEU A 234 2.77 0.34 27.85
CA LEU A 234 2.54 -0.96 27.22
C LEU A 234 1.86 -0.78 25.85
N LYS A 235 2.39 -1.44 24.82
CA LYS A 235 1.84 -1.50 23.46
C LYS A 235 1.97 -2.89 22.86
N VAL A 236 1.16 -3.18 21.85
CA VAL A 236 1.33 -4.35 20.97
C VAL A 236 2.48 -4.07 20.00
N LEU A 237 3.36 -5.06 19.77
CA LEU A 237 4.45 -4.97 18.81
C LEU A 237 4.14 -5.77 17.54
N SER A 238 3.82 -7.05 17.68
CA SER A 238 3.64 -7.96 16.55
C SER A 238 2.74 -9.14 16.91
N ALA A 239 2.25 -9.84 15.88
CA ALA A 239 1.62 -11.13 16.02
C ALA A 239 2.13 -12.11 14.97
N ARG A 240 2.18 -13.40 15.32
CA ARG A 240 2.56 -14.47 14.38
C ARG A 240 1.72 -15.73 14.60
N ALA A 241 1.30 -16.36 13.53
CA ALA A 241 0.62 -17.65 13.62
C ALA A 241 1.58 -18.77 14.11
N LEU A 242 1.05 -19.71 14.88
CA LEU A 242 1.78 -20.90 15.37
C LEU A 242 1.15 -22.22 14.87
N SER A 243 -0.15 -22.21 14.64
CA SER A 243 -0.89 -23.30 14.00
C SER A 243 -2.08 -22.72 13.25
N LEU A 244 -2.87 -23.56 12.56
CA LEU A 244 -4.11 -23.13 11.92
C LEU A 244 -5.11 -22.48 12.88
N ARG A 245 -5.00 -22.68 14.21
CA ARG A 245 -5.94 -22.14 15.21
C ARG A 245 -5.30 -21.32 16.31
N THR A 246 -3.99 -21.09 16.24
CA THR A 246 -3.26 -20.34 17.27
C THR A 246 -2.31 -19.33 16.66
N PHE A 247 -2.14 -18.22 17.37
CA PHE A 247 -1.13 -17.21 17.09
C PHE A 247 -0.59 -16.65 18.41
N VAL A 248 0.56 -16.01 18.36
CA VAL A 248 1.20 -15.34 19.50
C VAL A 248 1.27 -13.85 19.24
N ILE A 249 0.90 -13.07 20.23
CA ILE A 249 1.06 -11.61 20.28
C ILE A 249 2.27 -11.29 21.13
N THR A 250 3.13 -10.39 20.66
CA THR A 250 4.26 -9.84 21.40
C THR A 250 3.96 -8.41 21.83
N PHE A 251 4.26 -8.07 23.08
CA PHE A 251 4.07 -6.74 23.67
C PHE A 251 5.40 -6.07 23.94
N SER A 252 5.40 -4.76 24.16
CA SER A 252 6.62 -3.99 24.47
C SER A 252 7.27 -4.35 25.81
N LYS A 253 6.49 -4.96 26.71
CA LYS A 253 6.90 -5.34 28.08
C LYS A 253 6.10 -6.55 28.54
N ALA A 254 6.54 -7.15 29.64
CA ALA A 254 5.81 -8.24 30.29
C ALA A 254 4.36 -7.84 30.64
N VAL A 255 3.40 -8.75 30.40
CA VAL A 255 1.97 -8.54 30.69
C VAL A 255 1.53 -9.25 31.97
N LEU A 256 0.49 -8.70 32.61
CA LEU A 256 -0.11 -9.29 33.81
C LEU A 256 -0.74 -10.65 33.49
N ALA A 257 -0.40 -11.68 34.27
CA ALA A 257 -0.92 -13.03 34.07
C ALA A 257 -2.33 -13.24 34.66
N GLY A 258 -3.01 -14.31 34.23
CA GLY A 258 -4.29 -14.77 34.75
C GLY A 258 -5.51 -14.20 34.01
N ALA A 259 -6.69 -14.75 34.27
CA ALA A 259 -7.95 -14.38 33.60
C ALA A 259 -8.76 -13.29 34.33
N GLY A 260 -8.20 -12.70 35.41
CA GLY A 260 -8.84 -11.64 36.17
C GLY A 260 -8.81 -10.27 35.47
N ALA A 261 -9.28 -9.24 36.17
CA ALA A 261 -9.20 -7.86 35.69
C ALA A 261 -7.74 -7.48 35.37
N GLY A 262 -7.52 -7.00 34.16
CA GLY A 262 -6.19 -6.61 33.67
C GLY A 262 -5.29 -7.74 33.20
N GLY A 263 -5.68 -9.01 33.40
CA GLY A 263 -4.85 -10.16 33.08
C GLY A 263 -5.00 -10.64 31.63
N ALA A 264 -3.89 -11.10 31.06
CA ALA A 264 -3.77 -11.61 29.69
C ALA A 264 -4.57 -12.91 29.40
N GLY A 265 -5.12 -13.55 30.44
CA GLY A 265 -6.00 -14.72 30.28
C GLY A 265 -7.46 -14.37 30.02
N ASN A 266 -7.82 -13.08 30.02
CA ASN A 266 -9.20 -12.66 29.78
C ASN A 266 -9.51 -12.68 28.27
N LEU A 267 -10.34 -13.63 27.84
CA LEU A 267 -10.69 -13.82 26.43
C LEU A 267 -11.32 -12.58 25.80
N GLY A 268 -12.09 -11.81 26.58
CA GLY A 268 -12.74 -10.59 26.11
C GLY A 268 -11.78 -9.44 25.80
N TYR A 269 -10.48 -9.62 26.02
CA TYR A 269 -9.46 -8.64 25.67
C TYR A 269 -8.92 -8.81 24.26
N TYR A 270 -9.27 -9.88 23.55
CA TYR A 270 -8.73 -10.16 22.23
C TYR A 270 -9.86 -10.17 21.20
N THR A 271 -9.87 -9.16 20.34
CA THR A 271 -10.78 -9.10 19.19
C THR A 271 -9.96 -9.43 17.95
N ILE A 272 -10.38 -10.45 17.21
CA ILE A 272 -9.73 -10.86 15.96
C ILE A 272 -10.72 -10.69 14.82
N SER A 273 -10.19 -10.65 13.59
CA SER A 273 -11.02 -10.70 12.38
C SER A 273 -12.14 -11.74 12.50
N ALA A 274 -13.38 -11.33 12.24
CA ALA A 274 -14.55 -12.18 12.41
C ALA A 274 -14.50 -13.50 11.63
N ALA A 275 -13.67 -13.55 10.57
CA ALA A 275 -13.43 -14.75 9.77
C ALA A 275 -12.79 -15.92 10.55
N LEU A 276 -12.11 -15.66 11.67
CA LEU A 276 -11.48 -16.69 12.52
C LEU A 276 -12.40 -17.17 13.67
N GLY A 277 -13.59 -16.59 13.80
CA GLY A 277 -14.54 -16.90 14.85
C GLY A 277 -14.10 -16.40 16.23
N ALA A 278 -14.73 -16.96 17.28
CA ALA A 278 -14.49 -16.51 18.65
C ALA A 278 -13.15 -16.99 19.22
N VAL A 279 -12.55 -16.18 20.09
CA VAL A 279 -11.39 -16.56 20.90
C VAL A 279 -11.83 -17.57 21.97
N SER A 280 -11.20 -18.75 21.97
CA SER A 280 -11.52 -19.85 22.88
C SER A 280 -10.51 -20.00 24.02
N ASN A 281 -9.30 -19.45 23.86
CA ASN A 281 -8.27 -19.48 24.89
C ASN A 281 -7.28 -18.32 24.71
N ALA A 282 -6.77 -17.77 25.81
CA ALA A 282 -5.67 -16.81 25.83
C ALA A 282 -4.78 -17.10 27.03
N THR A 283 -3.48 -17.28 26.81
CA THR A 283 -2.53 -17.66 27.86
C THR A 283 -1.20 -16.97 27.64
N ARG A 284 -0.65 -16.35 28.68
CA ARG A 284 0.72 -15.80 28.65
C ARG A 284 1.71 -16.91 28.28
N TYR A 285 2.55 -16.69 27.29
CA TYR A 285 3.34 -17.72 26.60
C TYR A 285 4.30 -18.48 27.53
N ASP A 286 4.88 -17.78 28.53
CA ASP A 286 5.65 -18.34 29.65
C ASP A 286 4.94 -19.54 30.35
N SER A 287 3.61 -19.55 30.43
CA SER A 287 2.85 -20.62 31.11
C SER A 287 2.83 -21.98 30.39
N ILE A 288 3.38 -22.07 29.17
CA ILE A 288 3.38 -23.29 28.34
C ILE A 288 4.73 -24.02 28.43
N THR A 289 5.84 -23.27 28.55
CA THR A 289 7.22 -23.81 28.58
C THR A 289 7.86 -23.74 29.96
N GLY A 290 7.30 -22.95 30.90
CA GLY A 290 7.83 -22.76 32.26
C GLY A 290 9.11 -21.91 32.32
N ASN A 291 9.37 -21.08 31.30
CA ASN A 291 10.57 -20.26 31.18
C ASN A 291 10.23 -18.76 31.28
N ALA A 292 10.90 -18.06 32.19
CA ALA A 292 10.65 -16.65 32.52
C ALA A 292 10.99 -15.64 31.40
N SER A 293 11.43 -16.10 30.23
CA SER A 293 11.94 -15.27 29.12
C SER A 293 10.88 -14.73 28.15
N ASP A 294 9.62 -15.18 28.22
CA ASP A 294 8.56 -14.79 27.28
C ASP A 294 7.32 -14.17 27.98
N ALA A 295 7.52 -13.45 29.08
CA ALA A 295 6.43 -12.83 29.83
C ALA A 295 5.73 -11.68 29.07
N ASP A 296 6.34 -11.19 27.99
CA ASP A 296 5.83 -10.20 27.04
C ASP A 296 5.03 -10.82 25.89
N LYS A 297 4.73 -12.12 25.92
CA LYS A 297 3.99 -12.81 24.87
C LYS A 297 2.69 -13.45 25.37
N VAL A 298 1.68 -13.48 24.51
CA VAL A 298 0.40 -14.15 24.77
C VAL A 298 0.03 -15.03 23.58
N MET A 299 -0.22 -16.32 23.82
CA MET A 299 -0.81 -17.21 22.84
C MET A 299 -2.32 -17.11 22.89
N VAL A 300 -2.93 -16.90 21.73
CA VAL A 300 -4.39 -16.83 21.55
C VAL A 300 -4.83 -18.01 20.68
N THR A 301 -5.94 -18.65 21.06
CA THR A 301 -6.59 -19.72 20.29
C THR A 301 -7.97 -19.26 19.83
N HIS A 302 -8.31 -19.57 18.59
CA HIS A 302 -9.59 -19.21 17.97
C HIS A 302 -10.29 -20.43 17.33
N ALA A 303 -11.52 -20.22 16.87
CA ALA A 303 -12.46 -21.31 16.60
C ALA A 303 -12.34 -21.94 15.20
N LEU A 304 -11.93 -21.17 14.20
CA LEU A 304 -11.93 -21.58 12.78
C LEU A 304 -10.50 -21.71 12.25
N ASP A 305 -10.29 -22.45 11.16
CA ASP A 305 -8.95 -22.59 10.59
C ASP A 305 -8.53 -21.32 9.85
N GLN A 306 -7.29 -20.89 10.06
CA GLN A 306 -6.66 -19.82 9.30
C GLN A 306 -6.47 -20.23 7.83
N GLY A 307 -6.73 -19.30 6.91
CA GLY A 307 -6.20 -19.32 5.54
C GLY A 307 -4.77 -18.75 5.48
N GLY A 308 -4.20 -18.59 4.28
CA GLY A 308 -2.91 -17.92 4.07
C GLY A 308 -2.99 -16.38 3.97
N ALA A 309 -4.15 -15.80 4.29
CA ALA A 309 -4.38 -14.36 4.32
C ALA A 309 -3.81 -13.72 5.59
N PHE A 310 -3.74 -12.39 5.59
CA PHE A 310 -3.44 -11.59 6.76
C PHE A 310 -4.70 -11.26 7.56
N TYR A 311 -4.57 -11.37 8.87
CA TYR A 311 -5.62 -11.11 9.85
C TYR A 311 -5.17 -10.04 10.85
N SER A 312 -6.12 -9.22 11.28
CA SER A 312 -5.88 -8.22 12.33
C SER A 312 -6.32 -8.73 13.71
N VAL A 313 -5.62 -8.27 14.74
CA VAL A 313 -5.98 -8.45 16.15
C VAL A 313 -5.92 -7.10 16.87
N ILE A 314 -6.98 -6.80 17.65
CA ILE A 314 -7.06 -5.68 18.58
C ILE A 314 -7.09 -6.23 20.00
N VAL A 315 -6.30 -5.62 20.87
CA VAL A 315 -6.18 -5.95 22.29
C VAL A 315 -6.83 -4.85 23.13
N SER A 316 -7.64 -5.22 24.12
CA SER A 316 -8.30 -4.25 24.99
C SER A 316 -7.30 -3.40 25.78
N THR A 317 -7.55 -2.09 25.83
CA THR A 317 -6.81 -1.13 26.69
C THR A 317 -6.93 -1.42 28.18
N GLN A 318 -7.81 -2.35 28.58
CA GLN A 318 -7.91 -2.84 29.94
C GLN A 318 -6.83 -3.87 30.29
N LEU A 319 -6.00 -4.32 29.34
CA LEU A 319 -4.85 -5.18 29.61
C LEU A 319 -3.77 -4.39 30.37
N LEU A 320 -3.19 -5.00 31.41
CA LEU A 320 -2.17 -4.37 32.24
C LEU A 320 -0.77 -4.93 31.99
N ALA A 321 0.24 -4.07 32.14
CA ALA A 321 1.62 -4.49 32.28
C ALA A 321 1.82 -5.31 33.57
N ALA A 322 2.85 -6.15 33.59
CA ALA A 322 3.25 -6.90 34.77
C ALA A 322 3.48 -5.93 35.96
N GLY A 323 2.88 -6.23 37.10
CA GLY A 323 2.84 -5.34 38.27
C GLY A 323 1.57 -4.48 38.37
N GLY A 324 0.74 -4.43 37.34
CA GLY A 324 -0.63 -3.89 37.40
C GLY A 324 -0.73 -2.35 37.43
N ALA A 325 0.34 -1.63 37.12
CA ALA A 325 0.41 -0.18 37.26
C ALA A 325 0.02 0.61 35.99
N GLU A 326 -0.02 -0.04 34.83
CA GLU A 326 -0.05 0.61 33.52
C GLU A 326 -0.93 -0.18 32.56
N ASN A 327 -1.85 0.53 31.89
CA ASN A 327 -2.73 0.00 30.85
C ASN A 327 -2.02 -0.04 29.49
N LEU A 328 -2.45 -0.96 28.64
CA LEU A 328 -2.15 -0.93 27.21
C LEU A 328 -2.65 0.40 26.60
N LEU A 329 -1.80 1.03 25.80
CA LEU A 329 -2.14 2.24 25.05
C LEU A 329 -3.29 1.98 24.08
N PRO A 330 -4.18 2.98 23.85
CA PRO A 330 -5.24 2.88 22.86
C PRO A 330 -4.73 2.87 21.41
N ASP A 331 -5.65 2.70 20.46
CA ASP A 331 -5.45 2.90 19.02
C ASP A 331 -4.46 4.04 18.72
N PRO A 332 -3.41 3.80 17.92
CA PRO A 332 -3.09 2.57 17.16
C PRO A 332 -2.25 1.52 17.89
N SER A 333 -1.87 1.76 19.14
CA SER A 333 -0.89 0.93 19.87
C SER A 333 -1.46 -0.38 20.40
N ASP A 334 -2.77 -0.60 20.20
CA ASP A 334 -3.52 -1.73 20.72
C ASP A 334 -3.67 -2.89 19.73
N ARG A 335 -3.11 -2.77 18.53
CA ARG A 335 -3.39 -3.69 17.42
C ARG A 335 -2.17 -4.03 16.59
N THR A 336 -2.29 -5.12 15.83
CA THR A 336 -1.30 -5.56 14.85
C THR A 336 -1.93 -6.56 13.87
N THR A 337 -1.18 -6.97 12.84
CA THR A 337 -1.59 -7.98 11.87
C THR A 337 -0.67 -9.21 11.93
N PHE A 338 -1.16 -10.34 11.43
CA PHE A 338 -0.37 -11.55 11.24
C PHE A 338 -0.85 -12.34 10.04
N GLN A 339 0.06 -13.04 9.35
CA GLN A 339 -0.30 -13.98 8.30
C GLN A 339 -0.72 -15.32 8.90
N GLY A 340 -1.82 -15.89 8.39
CA GLY A 340 -2.24 -17.23 8.76
C GLY A 340 -1.42 -18.34 8.09
N LEU A 341 -1.42 -19.54 8.68
CA LEU A 341 -0.68 -20.71 8.17
C LEU A 341 -1.48 -21.60 7.20
N GLY A 342 -2.64 -21.13 6.71
CA GLY A 342 -3.39 -21.85 5.70
C GLY A 342 -2.76 -21.75 4.31
N GLY A 343 -3.45 -22.27 3.28
CA GLY A 343 -2.97 -22.17 1.91
C GLY A 343 -2.74 -20.72 1.48
N SER A 344 -1.55 -20.42 0.95
CA SER A 344 -1.15 -19.09 0.50
C SER A 344 -2.12 -18.54 -0.54
N VAL A 345 -2.42 -17.24 -0.44
CA VAL A 345 -3.19 -16.51 -1.45
C VAL A 345 -2.20 -15.98 -2.49
N THR A 346 -2.09 -16.70 -3.60
CA THR A 346 -1.18 -16.41 -4.72
C THR A 346 -1.92 -15.89 -5.96
N ARG A 347 -3.24 -16.05 -5.98
CA ARG A 347 -4.10 -15.56 -7.07
C ARG A 347 -5.29 -14.78 -6.55
N LEU A 348 -5.74 -13.87 -7.39
CA LEU A 348 -6.89 -12.99 -7.12
C LEU A 348 -8.22 -13.75 -6.90
N ASP A 349 -8.35 -14.98 -7.40
CA ASP A 349 -9.54 -15.81 -7.23
C ASP A 349 -9.49 -16.75 -6.02
N GLU A 350 -8.38 -16.76 -5.27
CA GLU A 350 -8.23 -17.52 -4.02
C GLU A 350 -8.80 -16.77 -2.80
N GLY A 351 -9.14 -15.48 -2.97
CA GLY A 351 -9.79 -14.66 -1.96
C GLY A 351 -9.02 -13.38 -1.65
N ALA A 352 -9.40 -12.71 -0.57
CA ALA A 352 -8.73 -11.50 -0.11
C ALA A 352 -7.42 -11.86 0.61
N LEU A 353 -6.35 -11.16 0.23
CA LEU A 353 -5.05 -11.29 0.89
C LEU A 353 -5.04 -10.65 2.28
N PHE A 354 -5.82 -9.58 2.49
CA PHE A 354 -5.96 -8.89 3.77
C PHE A 354 -7.42 -8.94 4.21
N ILE A 355 -7.66 -9.40 5.44
CA ILE A 355 -9.00 -9.42 6.04
C ILE A 355 -9.05 -8.40 7.17
N ASP A 356 -9.89 -7.37 6.98
CA ASP A 356 -10.05 -6.28 7.95
C ASP A 356 -8.70 -5.65 8.33
N PRO A 357 -8.03 -4.96 7.38
CA PRO A 357 -6.63 -4.51 7.54
C PRO A 357 -6.41 -3.57 8.73
N PHE A 358 -7.46 -2.93 9.24
CA PHE A 358 -7.41 -2.06 10.43
C PHE A 358 -7.84 -2.77 11.72
N GLY A 359 -8.53 -3.92 11.62
CA GLY A 359 -8.99 -4.75 12.74
C GLY A 359 -10.24 -4.25 13.46
N ASP A 360 -10.73 -3.08 13.10
CA ASP A 360 -11.89 -2.41 13.70
C ASP A 360 -13.11 -2.41 12.76
N GLY A 361 -13.02 -3.10 11.62
CA GLY A 361 -14.06 -3.16 10.60
C GLY A 361 -14.23 -1.88 9.77
N SER A 362 -13.35 -0.87 9.96
CA SER A 362 -13.34 0.32 9.12
C SER A 362 -12.90 -0.01 7.69
N THR A 363 -13.40 0.76 6.72
CA THR A 363 -13.00 0.65 5.31
C THR A 363 -12.15 1.84 4.90
N PHE A 364 -11.67 1.84 3.65
CA PHE A 364 -10.88 2.91 3.07
C PHE A 364 -11.38 3.22 1.66
N SER A 365 -10.92 4.32 1.06
CA SER A 365 -11.38 4.69 -0.29
C SER A 365 -10.28 5.18 -1.23
N PHE A 366 -9.03 5.17 -0.79
CA PHE A 366 -7.89 5.53 -1.63
C PHE A 366 -6.83 4.45 -1.54
N THR A 367 -6.20 4.16 -2.69
CA THR A 367 -5.08 3.24 -2.77
C THR A 367 -4.06 3.81 -3.74
N PHE A 368 -2.77 3.79 -3.40
CA PHE A 368 -1.72 4.27 -4.29
C PHE A 368 -0.36 3.76 -3.86
N SER A 369 0.62 3.81 -4.75
CA SER A 369 2.02 3.55 -4.41
C SER A 369 2.69 4.82 -3.90
N PHE A 370 3.40 4.71 -2.78
CA PHE A 370 4.24 5.76 -2.21
C PHE A 370 5.46 5.12 -1.54
N ALA A 371 6.66 5.64 -1.83
CA ALA A 371 7.92 5.14 -1.28
C ALA A 371 8.09 3.60 -1.42
N GLY A 372 7.74 3.06 -2.59
CA GLY A 372 7.88 1.62 -2.88
C GLY A 372 6.80 0.71 -2.26
N LYS A 373 5.91 1.24 -1.42
CA LYS A 373 4.83 0.48 -0.77
C LYS A 373 3.46 0.87 -1.30
N VAL A 374 2.52 -0.07 -1.27
CA VAL A 374 1.10 0.20 -1.52
C VAL A 374 0.48 0.73 -0.25
N HIS A 375 -0.16 1.88 -0.32
CA HIS A 375 -0.88 2.51 0.78
C HIS A 375 -2.38 2.42 0.49
N ALA A 376 -3.16 2.08 1.50
CA ALA A 376 -4.60 1.93 1.50
C ALA A 376 -5.15 2.70 2.72
N GLY A 377 -5.88 3.78 2.48
CA GLY A 377 -6.34 4.62 3.58
C GLY A 377 -6.71 6.03 3.15
N PRO A 378 -6.92 6.94 4.12
CA PRO A 378 -7.08 6.64 5.52
C PRO A 378 -8.33 5.78 5.74
N ASN A 379 -8.41 5.08 6.87
CA ASN A 379 -9.63 4.40 7.26
C ASN A 379 -10.80 5.40 7.45
N ASP A 380 -12.03 4.92 7.52
CA ASP A 380 -13.21 5.81 7.62
C ASP A 380 -13.28 6.62 8.93
N THR A 381 -12.52 6.22 9.97
CA THR A 381 -12.32 7.03 11.18
C THR A 381 -11.22 8.09 11.02
N ASN A 382 -10.54 8.09 9.87
CA ASN A 382 -9.40 8.93 9.51
C ASN A 382 -8.23 8.81 10.51
N SER A 383 -8.08 7.72 11.25
CA SER A 383 -7.03 7.57 12.26
C SER A 383 -5.79 6.82 11.77
N ALA A 384 -5.91 6.03 10.71
CA ALA A 384 -4.82 5.16 10.25
C ALA A 384 -4.81 4.96 8.74
N VAL A 385 -3.64 4.56 8.23
CA VAL A 385 -3.39 4.10 6.85
C VAL A 385 -2.80 2.71 6.94
N PHE A 386 -3.26 1.81 6.10
CA PHE A 386 -2.68 0.49 5.97
C PHE A 386 -1.69 0.52 4.81
N ARG A 387 -0.48 -0.03 4.98
CA ARG A 387 0.47 -0.17 3.87
C ARG A 387 1.14 -1.53 3.87
N PHE A 388 1.58 -1.97 2.70
CA PHE A 388 2.22 -3.27 2.48
C PHE A 388 3.13 -3.21 1.24
N ASP A 389 3.99 -4.20 1.08
CA ASP A 389 4.87 -4.30 -0.08
C ASP A 389 4.09 -4.70 -1.35
N PRO A 390 4.57 -4.40 -2.56
CA PRO A 390 3.83 -4.67 -3.80
C PRO A 390 3.43 -6.14 -4.02
N ASP A 391 4.09 -7.08 -3.36
CA ASP A 391 3.76 -8.51 -3.37
C ASP A 391 2.74 -8.91 -2.29
N GLY A 392 2.29 -7.96 -1.48
CA GLY A 392 1.34 -8.18 -0.39
C GLY A 392 1.97 -8.51 0.96
N GLN A 393 3.29 -8.53 1.07
CA GLN A 393 4.00 -8.82 2.32
C GLN A 393 4.17 -7.59 3.20
N ASN A 394 4.66 -7.82 4.42
CA ASN A 394 4.99 -6.79 5.41
C ASN A 394 3.88 -5.73 5.62
N PRO A 395 2.63 -6.15 5.93
CA PRO A 395 1.57 -5.21 6.23
C PRO A 395 1.82 -4.47 7.54
N VAL A 396 1.63 -3.16 7.49
CA VAL A 396 1.83 -2.26 8.62
C VAL A 396 0.69 -1.25 8.66
N THR A 397 0.10 -1.09 9.84
CA THR A 397 -0.77 0.04 10.14
C THR A 397 0.09 1.24 10.53
N VAL A 398 -0.08 2.32 9.78
CA VAL A 398 0.64 3.58 9.90
C VAL A 398 -0.31 4.64 10.42
N THR A 399 0.19 5.52 11.28
CA THR A 399 -0.56 6.66 11.80
C THR A 399 0.09 7.98 11.44
N PHE A 400 -0.54 9.06 11.88
CA PHE A 400 -0.17 10.42 11.52
C PHE A 400 0.23 11.19 12.78
N ASN A 401 1.33 11.94 12.67
CA ASN A 401 1.72 12.96 13.62
C ASN A 401 1.65 14.32 12.94
N ILE A 402 0.69 15.15 13.33
CA ILE A 402 0.49 16.45 12.68
C ILE A 402 1.24 17.51 13.46
N ALA A 403 2.36 17.99 12.90
CA ALA A 403 3.16 19.03 13.51
C ALA A 403 2.36 20.35 13.54
N THR A 404 1.94 20.78 14.73
CA THR A 404 1.19 22.03 14.90
C THR A 404 2.13 23.22 14.74
N SER A 405 2.02 23.96 13.64
CA SER A 405 2.58 25.32 13.56
C SER A 405 1.69 26.37 14.23
N GLU A 406 0.47 26.00 14.65
CA GLU A 406 -0.51 26.89 15.27
C GLU A 406 -1.25 26.17 16.43
N PRO A 407 -1.43 26.81 17.61
CA PRO A 407 -1.90 26.18 18.86
C PRO A 407 -3.40 25.81 18.89
N SER A 408 -4.04 25.62 17.73
CA SER A 408 -5.48 25.34 17.63
C SER A 408 -5.85 24.11 16.77
N PHE A 409 -4.87 23.28 16.42
CA PHE A 409 -5.12 22.06 15.64
C PHE A 409 -4.77 20.80 16.45
N GLU A 410 -5.71 19.87 16.47
CA GLU A 410 -5.65 18.62 17.22
C GLU A 410 -4.72 17.60 16.54
N THR A 411 -4.14 16.71 17.36
CA THR A 411 -3.13 15.69 16.99
C THR A 411 -3.70 14.49 16.21
N SER A 412 -4.97 14.53 15.83
CA SER A 412 -5.64 13.47 15.07
C SER A 412 -6.76 14.05 14.20
N PHE A 413 -7.08 13.36 13.10
CA PHE A 413 -8.17 13.77 12.20
C PHE A 413 -9.57 13.57 12.79
N SER A 414 -9.70 12.75 13.84
CA SER A 414 -10.98 12.41 14.48
C SER A 414 -11.47 13.49 15.45
N ASN A 415 -10.61 14.40 15.88
CA ASN A 415 -10.91 15.38 16.92
C ASN A 415 -11.05 16.82 16.41
N GLN A 416 -10.96 17.08 15.10
CA GLN A 416 -11.16 18.46 14.63
C GLN A 416 -12.65 18.84 14.71
N THR A 417 -12.93 19.93 15.43
CA THR A 417 -14.26 20.52 15.63
C THR A 417 -15.03 20.84 14.34
N TYR A 418 -14.36 20.79 13.17
CA TYR A 418 -14.92 21.14 11.86
C TYR A 418 -14.61 20.14 10.73
N SER A 419 -13.93 19.00 11.00
CA SER A 419 -13.63 18.00 9.97
C SER A 419 -14.64 16.86 9.97
N SER A 420 -15.15 16.48 8.81
CA SER A 420 -15.94 15.25 8.66
C SER A 420 -15.11 14.09 8.14
N GLU A 421 -14.19 14.32 7.19
CA GLU A 421 -13.43 13.26 6.50
C GLU A 421 -12.24 13.78 5.67
N VAL A 422 -11.38 12.86 5.20
CA VAL A 422 -10.35 13.12 4.18
C VAL A 422 -10.95 12.97 2.78
N ASP A 423 -10.94 14.07 2.01
CA ASP A 423 -11.62 14.17 0.72
C ASP A 423 -10.78 13.64 -0.46
N ALA A 424 -9.46 13.79 -0.36
CA ALA A 424 -8.50 13.27 -1.32
C ALA A 424 -7.24 12.84 -0.58
N PHE A 425 -6.72 11.67 -0.92
CA PHE A 425 -5.50 11.10 -0.38
C PHE A 425 -4.73 10.44 -1.53
N VAL A 426 -3.57 10.99 -1.90
CA VAL A 426 -2.80 10.55 -3.07
C VAL A 426 -1.31 10.58 -2.81
N SER A 427 -0.53 9.91 -3.65
CA SER A 427 0.86 10.24 -3.87
C SER A 427 1.01 11.19 -5.07
N ALA A 428 1.98 12.09 -5.00
CA ALA A 428 2.33 12.95 -6.12
C ALA A 428 3.84 13.17 -6.20
N ARG A 429 4.38 13.14 -7.42
CA ARG A 429 5.78 13.45 -7.67
C ARG A 429 5.96 14.92 -8.01
N VAL A 430 6.72 15.64 -7.19
CA VAL A 430 7.02 17.06 -7.35
C VAL A 430 8.52 17.28 -7.19
N ASN A 431 9.10 18.01 -8.13
CA ASN A 431 10.53 18.29 -8.21
C ASN A 431 11.39 17.01 -8.14
N GLY A 432 10.90 15.93 -8.76
CA GLY A 432 11.54 14.62 -8.77
C GLY A 432 11.37 13.80 -7.48
N GLN A 433 10.76 14.35 -6.44
CA GLN A 433 10.53 13.73 -5.14
C GLN A 433 9.07 13.29 -4.99
N ASP A 434 8.83 12.17 -4.31
CA ASP A 434 7.49 11.70 -4.01
C ASP A 434 7.00 12.28 -2.69
N TYR A 435 5.72 12.66 -2.67
CA TYR A 435 5.02 13.17 -1.51
C TYR A 435 3.71 12.40 -1.37
N LEU A 436 3.34 12.08 -0.13
CA LEU A 436 1.99 11.72 0.24
C LEU A 436 1.24 13.02 0.56
N ILE A 437 0.07 13.24 -0.04
CA ILE A 437 -0.64 14.53 -0.02
C ILE A 437 -2.13 14.31 0.14
N PHE A 438 -2.75 15.15 0.95
CA PHE A 438 -4.18 15.05 1.20
C PHE A 438 -4.82 16.33 1.69
N GLY A 439 -6.15 16.31 1.65
CA GLY A 439 -6.98 17.39 2.10
C GLY A 439 -8.10 16.92 3.02
N VAL A 440 -8.37 17.70 4.06
CA VAL A 440 -9.41 17.40 5.06
C VAL A 440 -10.63 18.29 4.79
N HIS A 441 -11.79 17.65 4.65
CA HIS A 441 -13.07 18.33 4.47
C HIS A 441 -13.36 19.25 5.65
N ARG A 442 -13.85 20.47 5.39
CA ARG A 442 -14.45 21.34 6.41
C ARG A 442 -15.93 21.47 6.12
N GLY A 443 -16.77 20.81 6.93
CA GLY A 443 -18.22 20.63 6.72
C GLY A 443 -19.00 21.89 6.32
N SER A 444 -18.47 23.08 6.61
CA SER A 444 -18.87 24.35 6.00
C SER A 444 -17.68 25.30 5.94
N GLY A 445 -17.50 26.03 4.83
CA GLY A 445 -16.57 27.16 4.73
C GLY A 445 -15.44 26.98 3.73
N GLN A 446 -14.40 27.79 3.89
CA GLN A 446 -13.24 27.87 3.00
C GLN A 446 -12.20 26.82 3.39
N PHE A 447 -11.69 26.08 2.40
CA PHE A 447 -10.57 25.15 2.58
C PHE A 447 -9.27 25.93 2.87
N THR A 448 -8.56 25.60 3.95
CA THR A 448 -7.41 26.43 4.40
C THR A 448 -6.06 25.80 4.17
N ASP A 449 -5.94 24.47 4.26
CA ASP A 449 -4.64 23.82 4.38
C ASP A 449 -4.56 22.55 3.54
N LEU A 450 -3.49 22.40 2.76
CA LEU A 450 -3.12 21.16 2.10
C LEU A 450 -2.05 20.46 2.94
N TYR A 451 -2.28 19.20 3.28
CA TYR A 451 -1.37 18.41 4.12
C TYR A 451 -0.49 17.53 3.24
N PHE A 452 0.76 17.34 3.67
CA PHE A 452 1.70 16.50 2.94
C PHE A 452 2.81 15.96 3.85
N THR A 453 3.45 14.90 3.38
CA THR A 453 4.66 14.35 3.99
C THR A 453 5.54 13.65 2.96
N GLN A 454 6.83 13.55 3.29
CA GLN A 454 7.78 12.64 2.63
C GLN A 454 8.24 11.54 3.59
N ASP A 455 7.72 11.58 4.82
CA ASP A 455 8.05 10.60 5.83
C ASP A 455 7.55 9.22 5.40
N THR A 456 8.32 8.22 5.77
CA THR A 456 8.10 6.82 5.40
C THR A 456 8.13 5.91 6.62
N ASP A 457 8.28 6.44 7.83
CA ASP A 457 8.17 5.61 9.04
C ASP A 457 6.70 5.25 9.36
N ASN A 458 6.43 4.66 10.52
CA ASN A 458 5.08 4.22 10.90
C ASN A 458 4.22 5.31 11.56
N VAL A 459 4.81 6.48 11.83
CA VAL A 459 4.15 7.64 12.42
C VAL A 459 4.49 8.85 11.54
N LEU A 460 3.72 9.00 10.45
CA LEU A 460 4.02 9.98 9.42
C LEU A 460 3.97 11.41 9.96
N ASP A 461 5.11 12.09 9.92
CA ASP A 461 5.21 13.50 10.24
C ASP A 461 4.55 14.35 9.14
N ILE A 462 3.36 14.87 9.45
CA ILE A 462 2.55 15.65 8.55
C ILE A 462 2.87 17.13 8.68
N ARG A 463 3.10 17.76 7.54
CA ARG A 463 3.21 19.22 7.37
C ARG A 463 2.00 19.77 6.63
N ALA A 464 1.81 21.07 6.71
CA ALA A 464 0.71 21.76 6.04
C ALA A 464 1.22 22.99 5.26
N CYS A 465 0.61 23.24 4.11
CA CYS A 465 0.69 24.50 3.39
C CYS A 465 -0.66 25.21 3.47
N ASN A 466 -0.65 26.45 3.96
CA ASN A 466 -1.83 27.29 3.93
C ASN A 466 -2.15 27.66 2.47
N ILE A 467 -3.36 27.35 2.01
CA ILE A 467 -3.87 27.63 0.66
C ILE A 467 -5.07 28.57 0.68
N GLN A 468 -5.33 29.25 1.80
CA GLN A 468 -6.54 30.05 2.00
C GLN A 468 -6.67 31.18 0.95
N THR A 469 -5.57 31.69 0.41
CA THR A 469 -5.60 32.80 -0.57
C THR A 469 -6.15 32.42 -1.93
N VAL A 470 -6.20 31.12 -2.26
CA VAL A 470 -6.69 30.58 -3.55
C VAL A 470 -8.00 29.82 -3.43
N THR A 471 -8.54 29.70 -2.22
CA THR A 471 -9.85 29.12 -1.94
C THR A 471 -10.84 30.24 -1.63
N ILE A 472 -12.14 29.95 -1.64
CA ILE A 472 -13.20 30.90 -1.28
C ILE A 472 -14.30 30.16 -0.48
N GLY A 473 -15.27 30.88 0.07
CA GLY A 473 -16.25 30.32 1.03
C GLY A 473 -17.10 29.13 0.54
N ASN A 474 -17.10 28.81 -0.75
CA ASN A 474 -17.81 27.67 -1.35
C ASN A 474 -16.85 26.58 -1.89
N THR A 475 -15.57 26.64 -1.54
CA THR A 475 -14.56 25.59 -1.78
C THR A 475 -14.69 24.52 -0.72
N LEU A 476 -15.63 23.61 -0.94
CA LEU A 476 -16.10 22.73 0.12
C LEU A 476 -15.37 21.40 0.15
N SER A 477 -14.90 20.88 -1.00
CA SER A 477 -14.24 19.57 -1.04
C SER A 477 -13.08 19.51 -2.01
N LEU A 478 -11.99 18.84 -1.62
CA LEU A 478 -10.84 18.57 -2.49
C LEU A 478 -11.09 17.32 -3.33
N GLN A 479 -11.05 17.44 -4.65
CA GLN A 479 -11.54 16.38 -5.54
C GLN A 479 -10.42 15.60 -6.24
N THR A 480 -9.31 16.27 -6.54
CA THR A 480 -8.17 15.69 -7.25
C THR A 480 -6.93 16.53 -7.02
N ILE A 481 -5.77 15.86 -7.00
CA ILE A 481 -4.44 16.45 -6.89
C ILE A 481 -3.57 15.87 -8.01
N LEU A 482 -2.67 16.66 -8.58
CA LEU A 482 -1.68 16.27 -9.58
C LEU A 482 -0.34 16.94 -9.29
N GLY A 483 0.72 16.16 -9.11
CA GLY A 483 2.09 16.66 -9.12
C GLY A 483 2.63 16.75 -10.54
N HIS A 484 3.20 17.90 -10.91
CA HIS A 484 3.91 18.05 -12.18
C HIS A 484 5.00 19.12 -12.09
N ALA A 485 6.23 18.77 -12.53
CA ALA A 485 7.41 19.60 -12.36
C ALA A 485 7.53 20.05 -10.89
N THR A 486 7.59 21.34 -10.58
CA THR A 486 7.73 21.87 -9.20
C THR A 486 6.39 22.18 -8.53
N ARG A 487 5.26 21.83 -9.16
CA ARG A 487 3.92 22.27 -8.73
C ARG A 487 3.01 21.13 -8.37
N LEU A 488 2.22 21.36 -7.34
CA LEU A 488 1.01 20.64 -7.03
C LEU A 488 -0.17 21.40 -7.60
N TYR A 489 -0.88 20.77 -8.52
CA TYR A 489 -2.17 21.24 -9.01
C TYR A 489 -3.26 20.53 -8.22
N PHE A 490 -4.28 21.26 -7.82
CA PHE A 490 -5.37 20.69 -7.05
C PHE A 490 -6.67 21.38 -7.43
N ALA A 491 -7.76 20.62 -7.36
CA ALA A 491 -9.06 21.10 -7.76
C ALA A 491 -10.17 20.67 -6.80
N PHE A 492 -11.21 21.49 -6.73
CA PHE A 492 -12.24 21.42 -5.70
C PHE A 492 -13.65 21.28 -6.26
N GLY A 493 -14.53 20.71 -5.45
CA GLY A 493 -15.96 20.63 -5.66
C GLY A 493 -16.73 21.73 -4.93
N SER A 494 -17.91 22.07 -5.47
CA SER A 494 -18.82 23.06 -4.90
C SER A 494 -20.30 22.65 -5.04
N ASN A 495 -21.12 23.03 -4.05
CA ASN A 495 -22.56 22.77 -4.01
C ASN A 495 -23.42 23.97 -4.51
N SER A 496 -24.73 23.71 -4.57
CA SER A 496 -25.74 24.29 -5.45
C SER A 496 -26.23 25.72 -5.22
N ALA A 497 -25.35 26.72 -5.24
CA ALA A 497 -25.76 28.12 -5.49
C ALA A 497 -24.83 28.87 -6.45
N SER A 498 -23.70 28.27 -6.78
CA SER A 498 -22.56 28.99 -7.31
C SER A 498 -21.92 28.24 -8.49
N GLY A 499 -22.05 26.90 -8.53
CA GLY A 499 -21.63 26.05 -9.64
C GLY A 499 -20.15 26.19 -9.95
N ARG A 500 -19.34 26.49 -8.94
CA ARG A 500 -18.00 27.00 -9.15
C ARG A 500 -16.89 26.04 -8.69
N PRO A 501 -16.48 25.05 -9.53
CA PRO A 501 -15.27 24.29 -9.24
C PRO A 501 -14.07 25.24 -9.24
N LEU A 502 -13.10 25.00 -8.38
CA LEU A 502 -11.86 25.77 -8.32
C LEU A 502 -10.68 24.89 -8.72
N MET A 503 -9.67 25.51 -9.31
CA MET A 503 -8.37 24.89 -9.53
C MET A 503 -7.29 25.91 -9.21
N ALA A 504 -6.28 25.47 -8.49
CA ALA A 504 -5.12 26.26 -8.16
C ALA A 504 -3.88 25.39 -8.19
N HIS A 505 -2.73 26.02 -8.00
CA HIS A 505 -1.47 25.32 -7.79
C HIS A 505 -0.65 25.95 -6.66
N LEU A 506 0.24 25.12 -6.13
CA LEU A 506 1.23 25.45 -5.13
C LEU A 506 2.59 24.99 -5.65
N ASP A 507 3.59 25.88 -5.64
CA ASP A 507 4.98 25.48 -5.79
C ASP A 507 5.42 24.76 -4.52
N LEU A 508 5.71 23.46 -4.58
CA LEU A 508 6.27 22.71 -3.45
C LEU A 508 7.76 22.52 -3.69
N GLN A 509 8.58 23.20 -2.89
CA GLN A 509 10.03 23.18 -3.03
C GLN A 509 10.63 21.94 -2.37
N ALA A 510 11.87 21.61 -2.75
CA ALA A 510 12.63 20.52 -2.14
C ALA A 510 12.68 20.66 -0.60
N GLY A 511 12.54 19.53 0.11
CA GLY A 511 12.45 19.51 1.57
C GLY A 511 11.07 19.88 2.13
N GLY A 512 10.06 20.04 1.28
CA GLY A 512 8.68 20.25 1.71
C GLY A 512 8.40 21.68 2.17
N VAL A 513 9.00 22.68 1.50
CA VAL A 513 8.75 24.10 1.79
C VAL A 513 7.66 24.63 0.85
N CYS A 514 6.60 25.19 1.45
CA CYS A 514 5.50 25.81 0.73
C CYS A 514 5.98 27.08 0.00
N GLY A 515 5.91 27.05 -1.33
CA GLY A 515 6.28 28.15 -2.20
C GLY A 515 5.09 29.02 -2.60
N ALA A 516 5.16 29.58 -3.82
CA ALA A 516 4.12 30.47 -4.32
C ALA A 516 2.82 29.69 -4.61
N LEU A 517 1.70 30.33 -4.29
CA LEU A 517 0.35 29.89 -4.63
C LEU A 517 -0.19 30.72 -5.80
N GLY A 518 -0.93 30.08 -6.70
CA GLY A 518 -1.55 30.78 -7.83
C GLY A 518 -2.68 30.01 -8.50
N ASP A 519 -3.49 30.74 -9.26
CA ASP A 519 -4.62 30.23 -10.06
C ASP A 519 -4.47 30.60 -11.55
N ASP A 520 -3.24 30.54 -12.06
CA ASP A 520 -2.64 31.11 -13.30
C ASP A 520 -3.38 30.94 -14.66
N VAL A 521 -4.62 30.49 -14.72
CA VAL A 521 -5.38 30.38 -15.97
C VAL A 521 -6.17 31.66 -16.26
N ARG A 522 -6.34 32.04 -17.53
CA ARG A 522 -7.09 33.25 -17.94
C ARG A 522 -8.40 32.93 -18.67
N ARG A 523 -9.35 33.88 -18.62
CA ARG A 523 -10.40 34.12 -19.65
C ARG A 523 -10.12 35.47 -20.37
N PRO A 524 -10.59 35.71 -21.62
CA PRO A 524 -10.49 37.03 -22.24
C PRO A 524 -11.47 38.04 -21.62
N ALA A 525 -10.93 39.18 -21.19
CA ALA A 525 -11.52 40.51 -20.97
C ALA A 525 -12.67 40.71 -19.93
N ALA A 526 -12.27 41.44 -18.86
CA ALA A 526 -13.00 42.41 -18.03
C ALA A 526 -13.91 41.91 -16.89
N GLY A 527 -13.37 41.98 -15.67
CA GLY A 527 -14.11 41.99 -14.40
C GLY A 527 -13.27 41.45 -13.24
N ASN A 528 -13.21 42.18 -12.12
CA ASN A 528 -12.63 41.67 -10.87
C ASN A 528 -13.57 40.63 -10.27
N GLN A 529 -13.28 39.33 -10.47
CA GLN A 529 -13.45 38.19 -9.55
C GLN A 529 -13.33 36.84 -10.29
N ASP A 530 -12.45 35.99 -9.75
CA ASP A 530 -12.39 34.51 -9.77
C ASP A 530 -12.42 33.73 -11.11
N VAL A 531 -11.28 33.11 -11.45
CA VAL A 531 -11.02 32.54 -12.78
C VAL A 531 -11.53 31.10 -12.99
N ALA A 532 -11.76 30.31 -11.94
CA ALA A 532 -12.12 28.89 -12.09
C ALA A 532 -13.64 28.62 -12.26
N HIS A 533 -14.49 29.63 -12.18
CA HIS A 533 -15.94 29.50 -12.43
C HIS A 533 -16.28 29.47 -13.92
N TYR A 534 -15.30 29.84 -14.73
CA TYR A 534 -15.37 29.99 -16.17
C TYR A 534 -14.66 28.85 -16.90
N LEU A 535 -14.33 27.74 -16.23
CA LEU A 535 -13.88 26.52 -16.92
C LEU A 535 -14.93 26.15 -17.98
N PRO A 536 -14.61 26.22 -19.28
CA PRO A 536 -15.57 25.89 -20.33
C PRO A 536 -16.12 24.49 -20.08
N ARG A 537 -17.45 24.34 -20.10
CA ARG A 537 -18.17 23.08 -19.86
C ARG A 537 -18.07 22.46 -18.48
N LEU A 538 -16.95 22.60 -17.77
CA LEU A 538 -16.80 22.00 -16.45
C LEU A 538 -17.50 22.83 -15.38
N GLY A 539 -17.42 24.17 -15.45
CA GLY A 539 -18.00 25.08 -14.48
C GLY A 539 -19.42 25.53 -14.81
N GLY A 540 -20.20 25.87 -13.78
CA GLY A 540 -21.59 26.32 -13.89
C GLY A 540 -21.79 27.71 -14.47
N SER A 541 -20.72 28.50 -14.60
CA SER A 541 -20.67 29.74 -15.41
C SER A 541 -19.71 29.63 -16.59
N GLY A 542 -19.31 28.41 -16.95
CA GLY A 542 -18.46 28.12 -18.08
C GLY A 542 -19.09 28.56 -19.40
N THR A 543 -18.27 29.06 -20.33
CA THR A 543 -18.72 29.46 -21.66
C THR A 543 -17.92 28.73 -22.74
N PRO A 544 -18.53 28.42 -23.89
CA PRO A 544 -19.89 28.77 -24.32
C PRO A 544 -21.00 27.97 -23.62
N ASN A 545 -20.69 26.80 -23.06
CA ASN A 545 -21.67 25.91 -22.45
C ASN A 545 -21.39 25.77 -20.93
N PRO A 546 -22.33 26.13 -20.05
CA PRO A 546 -22.20 25.93 -18.61
C PRO A 546 -22.59 24.51 -18.18
N ASN A 547 -21.99 24.02 -17.10
CA ASN A 547 -22.41 22.79 -16.43
C ASN A 547 -23.65 23.04 -15.56
N GLY A 548 -24.78 22.42 -15.90
CA GLY A 548 -26.04 22.60 -15.17
C GLY A 548 -26.20 21.72 -13.92
N ALA A 549 -25.17 20.96 -13.52
CA ALA A 549 -25.25 20.06 -12.38
C ALA A 549 -25.37 20.81 -11.04
N THR A 550 -26.07 20.20 -10.08
CA THR A 550 -26.25 20.72 -8.71
C THR A 550 -24.93 20.71 -7.93
N ASN A 551 -24.17 19.63 -8.06
CA ASN A 551 -22.83 19.48 -7.50
C ASN A 551 -21.84 19.41 -8.67
N ILE A 552 -20.79 20.23 -8.61
CA ILE A 552 -19.79 20.30 -9.66
C ILE A 552 -18.40 20.21 -9.01
N GLY A 553 -17.61 19.23 -9.44
CA GLY A 553 -16.20 19.07 -9.10
C GLY A 553 -15.35 18.85 -10.35
N VAL A 554 -14.03 18.87 -10.19
CA VAL A 554 -13.12 18.36 -11.22
C VAL A 554 -12.81 16.92 -10.85
N ASP A 555 -13.29 15.98 -11.65
CA ASP A 555 -13.26 14.55 -11.33
C ASP A 555 -11.83 14.01 -11.38
N SER A 556 -11.05 14.44 -12.39
CA SER A 556 -9.68 14.00 -12.63
C SER A 556 -8.82 15.04 -13.35
N LEU A 557 -7.51 14.95 -13.13
CA LEU A 557 -6.45 15.73 -13.79
C LEU A 557 -5.37 14.81 -14.36
N VAL A 558 -4.79 15.20 -15.50
CA VAL A 558 -3.59 14.52 -16.03
C VAL A 558 -2.74 15.49 -16.86
N ALA A 559 -1.42 15.30 -16.80
CA ALA A 559 -0.48 15.95 -17.71
C ALA A 559 -0.31 15.06 -18.96
N PHE A 560 -0.51 15.63 -20.14
CA PHE A 560 -0.35 14.90 -21.40
C PHE A 560 0.20 15.80 -22.50
N ASP A 561 1.15 15.28 -23.29
CA ASP A 561 1.70 15.96 -24.47
C ASP A 561 1.08 15.37 -25.74
N PRO A 562 0.21 16.11 -26.44
CA PRO A 562 -0.36 15.67 -27.71
C PRO A 562 0.60 15.83 -28.91
N GLY A 563 1.89 16.01 -28.69
CA GLY A 563 2.92 16.24 -29.72
C GLY A 563 3.20 17.73 -29.99
N ALA A 564 2.75 18.63 -29.12
CA ALA A 564 2.90 20.07 -29.23
C ALA A 564 3.31 20.74 -27.91
N GLY A 565 3.81 19.95 -26.96
CA GLY A 565 4.13 20.36 -25.60
C GLY A 565 3.05 19.90 -24.61
N THR A 566 3.50 19.62 -23.38
CA THR A 566 2.64 19.14 -22.29
C THR A 566 1.53 20.14 -21.96
N ARG A 567 0.33 19.62 -21.74
CA ARG A 567 -0.87 20.35 -21.32
C ARG A 567 -1.47 19.71 -20.08
N LEU A 568 -2.22 20.51 -19.32
CA LEU A 568 -3.08 19.99 -18.25
C LEU A 568 -4.43 19.64 -18.82
N TYR A 569 -4.87 18.40 -18.68
CA TYR A 569 -6.22 17.98 -19.01
C TYR A 569 -7.04 17.88 -17.72
N ALA A 570 -8.27 18.37 -17.78
CA ALA A 570 -9.22 18.33 -16.68
C ALA A 570 -10.56 17.83 -17.20
N ALA A 571 -11.25 17.03 -16.38
CA ALA A 571 -12.50 16.41 -16.78
C ALA A 571 -13.54 16.41 -15.66
N ASN A 572 -14.81 16.46 -16.04
CA ASN A 572 -15.95 16.14 -15.19
C ASN A 572 -17.17 15.76 -16.03
N ASN A 573 -18.36 15.73 -15.42
CA ASN A 573 -19.63 15.44 -16.09
C ASN A 573 -19.98 16.38 -17.28
N GLY A 574 -19.32 17.53 -17.41
CA GLY A 574 -19.45 18.47 -18.52
C GLY A 574 -18.55 18.19 -19.73
N GLY A 575 -17.53 17.34 -19.58
CA GLY A 575 -16.62 16.94 -20.66
C GLY A 575 -15.15 16.99 -20.27
N ILE A 576 -14.28 17.22 -21.25
CA ILE A 576 -12.82 17.31 -21.08
C ILE A 576 -12.31 18.59 -21.72
N ILE A 577 -11.50 19.33 -20.97
CA ILE A 577 -10.78 20.53 -21.41
C ILE A 577 -9.29 20.35 -21.21
N SER A 578 -8.47 21.11 -21.93
CA SER A 578 -7.05 21.21 -21.65
C SER A 578 -6.53 22.64 -21.66
N THR A 579 -5.34 22.85 -21.10
CA THR A 579 -4.64 24.13 -21.19
C THR A 579 -3.75 24.20 -22.42
N SER A 580 -3.35 25.41 -22.81
CA SER A 580 -2.36 25.63 -23.87
C SER A 580 -0.96 25.11 -23.54
N ASN A 581 -0.63 24.94 -22.26
CA ASN A 581 0.70 24.61 -21.77
C ASN A 581 0.65 24.12 -20.32
N LEU A 582 1.68 23.38 -19.92
CA LEU A 582 1.99 22.98 -18.55
C LEU A 582 3.53 22.99 -18.37
N PRO A 583 4.10 23.66 -17.33
CA PRO A 583 3.43 24.35 -16.23
C PRO A 583 2.60 25.55 -16.67
N LEU A 584 1.62 25.92 -15.84
CA LEU A 584 0.75 27.07 -16.14
C LEU A 584 1.56 28.38 -16.06
N ALA A 585 1.47 29.20 -17.10
CA ALA A 585 2.09 30.52 -17.13
C ALA A 585 1.20 31.55 -16.43
N GLY A 586 1.76 32.34 -15.52
CA GLY A 586 1.07 33.45 -14.86
C GLY A 586 1.14 34.78 -15.63
N GLY A 587 0.40 35.79 -15.16
CA GLY A 587 0.48 37.17 -15.66
C GLY A 587 -0.15 37.43 -17.04
N ALA A 588 0.21 38.57 -17.66
CA ALA A 588 -0.07 39.09 -19.04
C ALA A 588 -0.55 38.11 -20.13
N SER A 589 0.12 36.98 -20.19
CA SER A 589 0.13 36.03 -21.30
C SER A 589 -0.24 34.62 -20.83
N GLY A 590 -1.00 34.54 -19.72
CA GLY A 590 -1.23 33.29 -19.01
C GLY A 590 -1.96 32.21 -19.81
N SER A 591 -1.96 31.01 -19.25
CA SER A 591 -2.50 29.81 -19.90
C SER A 591 -3.98 29.97 -20.24
N VAL A 592 -4.45 29.31 -21.31
CA VAL A 592 -5.86 29.38 -21.75
C VAL A 592 -6.45 27.97 -21.81
N TRP A 593 -7.71 27.84 -21.38
CA TRP A 593 -8.48 26.61 -21.54
C TRP A 593 -9.02 26.46 -22.97
N SER A 594 -8.83 25.28 -23.56
CA SER A 594 -9.46 24.82 -24.79
C SER A 594 -10.39 23.64 -24.51
N GLU A 595 -11.48 23.55 -25.27
CA GLU A 595 -12.31 22.35 -25.30
C GLU A 595 -11.57 21.24 -26.08
N GLU A 596 -11.43 20.05 -25.51
CA GLU A 596 -10.75 18.91 -26.18
C GLU A 596 -11.73 17.82 -26.64
N ILE A 597 -12.91 17.72 -26.03
CA ILE A 597 -13.99 16.84 -26.51
C ILE A 597 -15.20 17.65 -27.00
N TRP A 598 -15.37 17.64 -28.32
CA TRP A 598 -16.67 17.61 -29.00
C TRP A 598 -16.50 16.99 -30.39
N ASP A 599 -16.52 15.67 -30.50
CA ASP A 599 -16.86 15.02 -31.77
C ASP A 599 -18.32 14.55 -31.68
N GLY A 600 -19.24 15.39 -32.16
CA GLY A 600 -20.69 15.18 -32.07
C GLY A 600 -21.28 13.94 -32.78
N GLY A 601 -20.54 12.84 -32.89
CA GLY A 601 -21.04 11.52 -33.31
C GLY A 601 -20.88 10.41 -32.25
N GLY A 602 -19.84 10.47 -31.39
CA GLY A 602 -19.48 9.37 -30.50
C GLY A 602 -19.84 9.58 -29.03
N TRP A 603 -19.45 10.71 -28.45
CA TRP A 603 -19.60 11.02 -27.02
C TRP A 603 -21.04 11.44 -26.68
N THR A 604 -21.97 10.48 -26.81
CA THR A 604 -23.41 10.71 -26.63
C THR A 604 -23.86 10.31 -25.23
N GLY A 605 -25.01 10.87 -24.82
CA GLY A 605 -25.66 10.59 -23.55
C GLY A 605 -25.10 11.32 -22.32
N THR A 606 -25.66 11.02 -21.16
CA THR A 606 -25.42 11.77 -19.91
C THR A 606 -24.28 11.14 -19.11
N THR A 607 -23.20 11.91 -18.91
CA THR A 607 -22.14 11.56 -17.96
C THR A 607 -22.65 11.73 -16.53
N GLN A 608 -22.27 10.81 -15.65
CA GLN A 608 -22.64 10.85 -14.23
C GLN A 608 -22.14 12.13 -13.56
N GLN A 609 -23.00 12.71 -12.72
CA GLN A 609 -22.67 13.86 -11.87
C GLN A 609 -22.28 13.33 -10.49
N ILE A 610 -21.39 14.05 -9.80
CA ILE A 610 -21.05 13.69 -8.42
C ILE A 610 -22.31 13.79 -7.52
N PRO A 611 -22.58 12.78 -6.69
CA PRO A 611 -23.83 12.72 -5.91
C PRO A 611 -23.88 13.76 -4.79
N ASN A 612 -22.72 14.10 -4.23
CA ASN A 612 -22.53 15.02 -3.11
C ASN A 612 -21.16 15.71 -3.19
N ILE A 613 -20.86 16.50 -2.17
CA ILE A 613 -19.55 17.11 -1.91
C ILE A 613 -18.95 16.38 -0.71
N GLY A 614 -17.65 16.10 -0.76
CA GLY A 614 -16.93 15.34 0.27
C GLY A 614 -16.08 14.24 -0.36
N LYS A 615 -15.81 13.19 0.43
CA LYS A 615 -15.14 11.97 0.00
C LYS A 615 -15.97 11.27 -1.07
N LEU A 616 -15.37 11.04 -2.23
CA LEU A 616 -16.00 10.36 -3.36
C LEU A 616 -15.18 9.15 -3.78
N ARG A 617 -15.86 8.05 -4.05
CA ARG A 617 -15.26 6.88 -4.70
C ARG A 617 -15.15 7.12 -6.21
N PRO A 618 -14.21 6.46 -6.91
CA PRO A 618 -14.11 6.58 -8.36
C PRO A 618 -15.44 6.32 -9.10
N GLY A 619 -16.19 5.28 -8.71
CA GLY A 619 -17.49 4.96 -9.34
C GLY A 619 -18.55 6.07 -9.24
N GLU A 620 -18.41 6.98 -8.26
CA GLU A 620 -19.34 8.09 -8.05
C GLU A 620 -19.05 9.29 -8.98
N LYS A 621 -17.86 9.34 -9.58
CA LYS A 621 -17.42 10.40 -10.50
C LYS A 621 -17.85 10.11 -11.94
N GLY A 622 -18.04 11.17 -12.72
CA GLY A 622 -18.37 11.07 -14.15
C GLY A 622 -17.18 10.67 -15.00
N VAL A 623 -16.01 11.25 -14.71
CA VAL A 623 -14.73 10.94 -15.36
C VAL A 623 -13.69 10.62 -14.28
N PRO A 624 -13.76 9.43 -13.65
CA PRO A 624 -13.00 9.11 -12.44
C PRO A 624 -11.50 9.23 -12.60
N GLN A 625 -10.97 8.82 -13.75
CA GLN A 625 -9.54 8.72 -13.93
C GLN A 625 -9.17 8.82 -15.42
N MET A 626 -7.98 9.39 -15.64
CA MET A 626 -7.33 9.50 -16.94
C MET A 626 -5.91 8.96 -16.82
N THR A 627 -5.41 8.29 -17.86
CA THR A 627 -4.03 7.79 -17.88
C THR A 627 -3.40 7.89 -19.27
N VAL A 628 -2.08 7.94 -19.33
CA VAL A 628 -1.31 7.96 -20.57
C VAL A 628 -0.69 6.60 -20.80
N TRP A 629 -0.99 5.98 -21.96
CA TRP A 629 -0.42 4.69 -22.34
C TRP A 629 -0.04 4.70 -23.82
N GLY A 630 1.20 4.29 -24.13
CA GLY A 630 1.70 4.21 -25.51
C GLY A 630 1.55 5.51 -26.32
N GLY A 631 1.69 6.67 -25.68
CA GLY A 631 1.55 7.99 -26.31
C GLY A 631 0.10 8.45 -26.56
N ALA A 632 -0.89 7.69 -26.11
CA ALA A 632 -2.30 8.07 -26.16
C ALA A 632 -2.83 8.37 -24.77
N LEU A 633 -3.84 9.25 -24.70
CA LEU A 633 -4.57 9.56 -23.47
C LEU A 633 -5.83 8.69 -23.41
N PHE A 634 -6.01 7.97 -22.32
CA PHE A 634 -7.18 7.14 -22.05
C PHE A 634 -8.01 7.74 -20.93
N VAL A 635 -9.34 7.60 -21.05
CA VAL A 635 -10.31 8.18 -20.13
C VAL A 635 -11.38 7.16 -19.80
N ALA A 636 -11.63 6.97 -18.50
CA ALA A 636 -12.78 6.25 -18.00
C ALA A 636 -13.98 7.20 -17.87
N ARG A 637 -15.17 6.77 -18.30
CA ARG A 637 -16.40 7.56 -18.23
C ARG A 637 -17.55 6.73 -17.67
N ASN A 638 -18.20 7.22 -16.62
CA ASN A 638 -19.42 6.64 -16.05
C ASN A 638 -20.65 7.38 -16.54
N ARG A 639 -21.69 6.63 -16.93
CA ARG A 639 -22.92 7.16 -17.51
C ARG A 639 -24.11 6.95 -16.59
N SER A 640 -24.82 8.03 -16.28
CA SER A 640 -26.03 7.99 -15.46
C SER A 640 -27.29 7.61 -16.24
N ASP A 641 -27.33 7.84 -17.55
CA ASP A 641 -28.51 7.55 -18.38
C ASP A 641 -28.72 6.06 -18.69
N THR A 642 -27.64 5.28 -18.62
CA THR A 642 -27.64 3.86 -18.98
C THR A 642 -27.02 2.98 -17.90
N ASN A 643 -26.48 3.58 -16.84
CA ASN A 643 -25.78 2.91 -15.75
C ASN A 643 -24.64 2.02 -16.25
N ARG A 644 -23.71 2.62 -17.00
CA ARG A 644 -22.65 1.92 -17.75
C ARG A 644 -21.34 2.69 -17.73
N ALA A 645 -20.25 1.95 -17.82
CA ALA A 645 -18.91 2.49 -17.99
C ALA A 645 -18.41 2.39 -19.44
N GLU A 646 -17.63 3.39 -19.86
CA GLU A 646 -17.00 3.48 -21.18
C GLU A 646 -15.50 3.82 -21.02
N ILE A 647 -14.65 3.27 -21.89
CA ILE A 647 -13.26 3.72 -22.02
C ILE A 647 -13.06 4.38 -23.38
N TRP A 648 -12.46 5.56 -23.34
CA TRP A 648 -12.20 6.40 -24.49
C TRP A 648 -10.71 6.61 -24.68
N LYS A 649 -10.26 6.60 -25.93
CA LYS A 649 -8.88 6.81 -26.34
C LYS A 649 -8.78 8.07 -27.19
N PHE A 650 -7.92 8.99 -26.77
CA PHE A 650 -7.50 10.14 -27.54
C PHE A 650 -6.17 9.87 -28.22
N THR A 651 -6.20 9.95 -29.55
CA THR A 651 -4.99 9.89 -30.37
C THR A 651 -4.81 11.25 -31.06
N PRO A 652 -3.71 11.97 -30.77
CA PRO A 652 -3.41 13.23 -31.46
C PRO A 652 -3.35 13.04 -32.98
N PRO A 653 -3.79 14.03 -33.78
CA PRO A 653 -4.06 15.40 -33.37
C PRO A 653 -5.48 15.75 -32.87
N ALA A 654 -6.49 14.86 -32.92
CA ALA A 654 -7.82 15.17 -32.34
C ALA A 654 -8.83 14.00 -32.23
N THR A 655 -8.48 12.76 -32.54
CA THR A 655 -9.50 11.70 -32.68
C THR A 655 -9.75 10.99 -31.36
N TRP A 656 -10.90 11.27 -30.76
CA TRP A 656 -11.46 10.46 -29.68
C TRP A 656 -12.16 9.24 -30.25
N THR A 657 -11.89 8.07 -29.67
CA THR A 657 -12.52 6.81 -30.07
C THR A 657 -12.96 6.06 -28.82
N ARG A 658 -14.21 5.58 -28.80
CA ARG A 658 -14.67 4.67 -27.74
C ARG A 658 -14.10 3.30 -28.02
N VAL A 659 -13.15 2.87 -27.20
CA VAL A 659 -12.49 1.58 -27.34
C VAL A 659 -13.19 0.49 -26.54
N ILE A 660 -13.87 0.83 -25.45
CA ILE A 660 -14.62 -0.12 -24.61
C ILE A 660 -16.00 0.43 -24.26
N ASN A 661 -17.02 -0.42 -24.36
CA ASN A 661 -18.39 -0.14 -23.95
C ASN A 661 -19.00 -1.35 -23.23
N THR A 662 -19.30 -1.20 -21.94
CA THR A 662 -19.86 -2.26 -21.09
C THR A 662 -21.27 -2.70 -21.51
N ALA A 663 -21.92 -2.05 -22.48
CA ALA A 663 -23.13 -2.58 -23.12
C ALA A 663 -22.91 -3.86 -23.94
N SER A 664 -21.66 -4.14 -24.34
CA SER A 664 -21.28 -5.35 -25.09
C SER A 664 -21.44 -6.60 -24.23
N THR A 665 -21.63 -7.78 -24.82
CA THR A 665 -21.52 -9.09 -24.12
C THR A 665 -20.28 -9.87 -24.54
N LEU A 666 -19.36 -9.24 -25.28
CA LEU A 666 -18.16 -9.89 -25.81
C LEU A 666 -17.15 -10.18 -24.69
N ASN A 667 -16.55 -11.36 -24.73
CA ASN A 667 -15.52 -11.85 -23.80
C ASN A 667 -15.89 -11.77 -22.31
N GLY A 668 -17.19 -11.78 -21.98
CA GLY A 668 -17.69 -11.80 -20.61
C GLY A 668 -17.89 -10.41 -19.97
N MET A 669 -17.38 -9.33 -20.60
CA MET A 669 -17.73 -7.96 -20.20
C MET A 669 -19.19 -7.73 -20.56
N ASN A 670 -19.97 -7.16 -19.62
CA ASN A 670 -21.41 -7.04 -19.79
C ASN A 670 -21.99 -5.82 -19.06
N SER A 671 -23.28 -5.57 -19.24
CA SER A 671 -23.96 -4.38 -18.70
C SER A 671 -24.02 -4.32 -17.18
N ASN A 672 -23.60 -5.37 -16.47
CA ASN A 672 -23.46 -5.34 -15.02
C ASN A 672 -22.17 -4.63 -14.59
N ASN A 673 -21.20 -4.39 -15.50
CA ASN A 673 -20.05 -3.52 -15.25
C ASN A 673 -20.50 -2.05 -15.37
N THR A 674 -20.99 -1.48 -14.27
CA THR A 674 -21.74 -0.21 -14.32
C THR A 674 -20.87 1.00 -14.11
N GLU A 675 -19.79 0.85 -13.35
CA GLU A 675 -18.91 1.94 -12.93
C GLU A 675 -17.46 1.54 -13.22
N ALA A 676 -16.74 2.37 -13.97
CA ALA A 676 -15.29 2.28 -14.08
C ALA A 676 -14.68 2.86 -12.82
N THR A 677 -13.81 2.07 -12.22
CA THR A 677 -13.20 2.39 -10.93
C THR A 677 -11.69 2.46 -10.98
N MET A 678 -11.06 1.91 -12.02
CA MET A 678 -9.62 1.97 -12.22
C MET A 678 -9.27 2.01 -13.71
N ILE A 679 -8.32 2.88 -14.08
CA ILE A 679 -7.58 2.79 -15.34
C ILE A 679 -6.12 3.10 -15.09
N THR A 680 -5.26 2.07 -15.18
CA THR A 680 -3.85 2.20 -14.83
C THR A 680 -2.95 1.42 -15.78
N VAL A 681 -1.68 1.81 -15.84
CA VAL A 681 -0.66 1.13 -16.66
C VAL A 681 0.26 0.37 -15.71
N ASN A 682 0.43 -0.92 -15.99
CA ASN A 682 1.41 -1.74 -15.29
C ASN A 682 2.24 -2.52 -16.34
N GLY A 683 3.54 -2.27 -16.33
CA GLY A 683 4.45 -2.73 -17.38
C GLY A 683 4.00 -2.26 -18.77
N SER A 684 3.89 -3.19 -19.71
CA SER A 684 3.44 -2.92 -21.07
C SER A 684 1.91 -2.92 -21.25
N ARG A 685 1.14 -3.17 -20.19
CA ARG A 685 -0.31 -3.42 -20.28
C ARG A 685 -1.14 -2.33 -19.61
N LEU A 686 -2.33 -2.11 -20.18
CA LEU A 686 -3.38 -1.26 -19.60
C LEU A 686 -4.34 -2.15 -18.80
N TYR A 687 -4.62 -1.75 -17.57
CA TYR A 687 -5.55 -2.40 -16.65
C TYR A 687 -6.79 -1.54 -16.46
N LEU A 688 -7.95 -2.19 -16.43
CA LEU A 688 -9.27 -1.60 -16.28
C LEU A 688 -10.00 -2.28 -15.12
N GLY A 689 -10.50 -1.50 -14.18
CA GLY A 689 -11.35 -1.97 -13.10
C GLY A 689 -12.78 -1.50 -13.29
N PHE A 690 -13.73 -2.40 -13.06
CA PHE A 690 -15.15 -2.08 -13.04
C PHE A 690 -15.83 -2.67 -11.81
N ASP A 691 -16.80 -1.95 -11.29
CA ASP A 691 -17.72 -2.50 -10.30
C ASP A 691 -18.82 -3.27 -11.02
N ASN A 692 -18.92 -4.58 -10.74
CA ASN A 692 -19.92 -5.45 -11.34
C ASN A 692 -21.07 -5.75 -10.36
N GLN A 693 -22.31 -5.49 -10.79
CA GLN A 693 -23.50 -5.69 -9.96
C GLN A 693 -23.77 -7.16 -9.57
N THR A 694 -23.22 -8.12 -10.31
CA THR A 694 -23.41 -9.55 -10.07
C THR A 694 -22.18 -10.22 -9.44
N ASN A 695 -20.98 -9.86 -9.91
CA ASN A 695 -19.75 -10.58 -9.57
C ASN A 695 -18.84 -9.82 -8.59
N GLY A 696 -19.27 -8.66 -8.09
CA GLY A 696 -18.42 -7.74 -7.35
C GLY A 696 -17.42 -7.02 -8.26
N ALA A 697 -16.33 -6.51 -7.73
CA ALA A 697 -15.28 -5.89 -8.52
C ALA A 697 -14.77 -6.83 -9.66
N GLU A 698 -14.44 -6.30 -10.83
CA GLU A 698 -13.81 -7.03 -11.94
C GLU A 698 -12.62 -6.27 -12.53
N VAL A 699 -11.49 -6.96 -12.68
CA VAL A 699 -10.28 -6.42 -13.32
C VAL A 699 -10.05 -7.09 -14.66
N TRP A 700 -9.78 -6.24 -15.65
CA TRP A 700 -9.47 -6.58 -17.02
C TRP A 700 -8.10 -5.99 -17.37
N ARG A 701 -7.40 -6.62 -18.30
CA ARG A 701 -6.14 -6.06 -18.83
C ARG A 701 -6.01 -6.32 -20.31
N THR A 702 -5.15 -5.56 -20.98
CA THR A 702 -4.80 -5.86 -22.37
C THR A 702 -4.05 -7.19 -22.47
N LYS A 703 -4.35 -7.95 -23.53
CA LYS A 703 -3.61 -9.17 -23.89
C LYS A 703 -2.15 -8.85 -24.18
N ALA A 704 -1.28 -9.85 -24.04
CA ALA A 704 0.13 -9.72 -24.41
C ALA A 704 0.29 -9.21 -25.85
N GLY A 705 1.21 -8.27 -26.08
CA GLY A 705 1.49 -7.71 -27.40
C GLY A 705 0.51 -6.62 -27.87
N ILE A 706 -0.62 -6.40 -27.17
CA ILE A 706 -1.51 -5.27 -27.47
C ILE A 706 -0.87 -3.97 -26.98
N THR A 707 -0.83 -2.98 -27.86
CA THR A 707 -0.34 -1.62 -27.60
C THR A 707 -1.48 -0.60 -27.68
N ALA A 708 -1.24 0.63 -27.24
CA ALA A 708 -2.22 1.72 -27.37
C ALA A 708 -2.66 1.97 -28.83
N ALA A 709 -1.73 1.79 -29.78
CA ALA A 709 -2.00 1.93 -31.21
C ALA A 709 -2.93 0.83 -31.73
N THR A 710 -2.79 -0.39 -31.22
CA THR A 710 -3.54 -1.57 -31.70
C THR A 710 -4.80 -1.87 -30.90
N LEU A 711 -4.99 -1.25 -29.74
CA LEU A 711 -6.21 -1.42 -28.94
C LEU A 711 -7.42 -0.84 -29.69
N ASN A 712 -8.31 -1.73 -30.12
CA ASN A 712 -9.45 -1.44 -30.98
C ASN A 712 -10.78 -1.95 -30.40
N GLY A 713 -10.78 -2.78 -29.35
CA GLY A 713 -12.02 -3.26 -28.77
C GLY A 713 -11.88 -4.25 -27.62
N HIS A 714 -13.01 -4.85 -27.24
CA HIS A 714 -13.12 -5.85 -26.17
C HIS A 714 -12.30 -7.12 -26.43
N ASP A 715 -12.01 -7.44 -27.69
CA ASP A 715 -11.22 -8.62 -28.08
C ASP A 715 -9.74 -8.52 -27.74
N ASP A 716 -9.27 -7.31 -27.43
CA ASP A 716 -7.89 -7.07 -27.02
C ASP A 716 -7.71 -7.18 -25.50
N LEU A 717 -8.78 -7.46 -24.76
CA LEU A 717 -8.77 -7.60 -23.31
C LEU A 717 -8.92 -9.05 -22.86
N GLU A 718 -8.35 -9.34 -21.69
CA GLU A 718 -8.56 -10.56 -20.93
C GLU A 718 -8.93 -10.24 -19.47
N LYS A 719 -9.82 -11.03 -18.88
CA LYS A 719 -10.21 -10.89 -17.48
C LYS A 719 -9.12 -11.49 -16.60
N VAL A 720 -8.72 -10.78 -15.54
CA VAL A 720 -7.61 -11.21 -14.66
C VAL A 720 -8.08 -12.25 -13.63
N ALA A 721 -9.36 -12.21 -13.23
CA ALA A 721 -10.00 -13.19 -12.35
C ALA A 721 -11.37 -13.59 -12.94
N PRO A 722 -11.52 -14.79 -13.56
CA PRO A 722 -12.75 -15.18 -14.25
C PRO A 722 -14.01 -15.08 -13.38
N SER A 723 -13.88 -15.44 -12.10
CA SER A 723 -14.93 -15.44 -11.08
C SER A 723 -15.33 -14.05 -10.58
N GLY A 724 -14.55 -13.00 -10.86
CA GLY A 724 -14.69 -11.69 -10.21
C GLY A 724 -14.18 -11.66 -8.76
N PHE A 725 -14.19 -10.48 -8.15
CA PHE A 725 -13.81 -10.22 -6.77
C PHE A 725 -15.04 -10.16 -5.88
N GLY A 726 -15.52 -11.35 -5.47
CA GLY A 726 -16.60 -11.50 -4.51
C GLY A 726 -16.84 -12.98 -4.21
N PRO A 727 -17.13 -13.38 -2.96
CA PRO A 727 -17.51 -14.76 -2.69
C PRO A 727 -18.77 -15.08 -3.47
N ILE A 728 -18.79 -16.22 -4.17
CA ILE A 728 -20.00 -16.78 -4.78
C ILE A 728 -21.03 -16.96 -3.65
N GLY A 729 -22.07 -16.10 -3.61
CA GLY A 729 -23.14 -16.16 -2.62
C GLY A 729 -23.06 -15.18 -1.44
N ALA A 730 -22.13 -14.23 -1.42
CA ALA A 730 -22.11 -13.19 -0.38
C ALA A 730 -23.35 -12.29 -0.46
N THR A 731 -24.07 -12.13 0.65
CA THR A 731 -25.18 -11.17 0.80
C THR A 731 -24.69 -9.73 0.97
N ASP A 732 -23.38 -9.52 1.00
CA ASP A 732 -22.70 -8.23 1.25
C ASP A 732 -21.90 -7.81 0.01
N LEU A 733 -22.53 -7.89 -1.17
CA LEU A 733 -21.93 -7.44 -2.43
C LEU A 733 -21.60 -5.94 -2.38
N ASP A 734 -22.30 -5.16 -1.57
CA ASP A 734 -22.04 -3.73 -1.42
C ASP A 734 -20.67 -3.44 -0.81
N LYS A 735 -20.10 -4.30 0.06
CA LYS A 735 -18.70 -4.12 0.53
C LYS A 735 -17.64 -4.54 -0.48
N ASN A 736 -17.98 -5.40 -1.44
CA ASN A 736 -17.06 -5.90 -2.48
C ASN A 736 -17.19 -5.15 -3.81
N LYS A 737 -18.03 -4.11 -3.83
CA LYS A 737 -18.44 -3.38 -5.04
C LYS A 737 -17.52 -2.23 -5.39
N TYR A 738 -16.34 -2.10 -4.80
CA TYR A 738 -15.52 -0.91 -5.02
C TYR A 738 -14.08 -1.32 -5.24
N ILE A 739 -13.64 -1.38 -6.52
CA ILE A 739 -12.21 -1.33 -6.79
C ILE A 739 -11.73 0.06 -6.41
N ILE A 740 -10.75 0.11 -5.52
CA ILE A 740 -10.11 1.35 -5.14
C ILE A 740 -8.85 1.44 -6.00
N SER A 741 -8.80 2.45 -6.88
CA SER A 741 -7.68 2.70 -7.81
C SER A 741 -6.49 3.33 -7.13
#